data_AF-A0A401L642-F1
#
_entry.id   AF-A0A401L642-F1
#
_cell.length_a   1.000
_cell.length_b   1.000
_cell.length_c   1.000
_cell.angle_alpha   90.00
_cell.angle_beta   90.00
_cell.angle_gamma   90.00
#
_symmetry.space_group_name_H-M   'P 1'
#
loop_
_entity.id
_entity.type
_entity.pdbx_description
1 polymer ?
#
loop_
_entity_poly.entity_id
_entity_poly.type
_entity_poly.pdbx_seq_one_letter_code
_entity_poly.pdbx_strand_id
1 'polypeptide(L)'
;MSGNPERSNGKATLDLVDITLEHIDATARQDTLRKLFRSHVLQICGPEKVKAFNESNDKFKRHMVAYLAQKTVIGLFDSWICALPLELTAARTMLDMEHRRPPDLEVLSDFDTNQYRFGRIGGHNVVLAILQAGVYGITQAALASSMMRRVFPSIQFALMVGIGGGVPSESHDIRLGDVVVSMPVAGYPGVLQYDFGKLGPDGEVTATGALNRPAPKALAAIAAMQADYMMRDSGLMEITSGALRKHPRIRAKFSHPGMVNDVLYRADYDHVAGNNCRNCSHHMAVFRTPRETTEPNVHYGLIGSGNQVIKNGKFRERLREKHGVLCFETEAAGALEAFRCLVIRGICDYADSHKNDMWQGYAALTAAAYTKDLLLLIEGSVSPESTASTSPSEADIPENINLGLPAHGLNQGATNYPSNPLAQKPQVYQQPIDSEPPPRYTPSAHSSQHPSVPVMQHHQQPKKTDSEKKHAEQNTSPPRPFVSQSSQPPNHSRVRKYYGRMVIEAAKAGNMPVVKKFLEKGGDPNTTTDDWDLTALHYAAMGSHNGLTQLLLRAGANPNARAKYTNNTPLFEAASSGHRKVIQYLLRHGADVEVHCQRGKTALHAAAEKGHVACVELLVQSKADPDSIDEDGHTPLDLAKKEDHLEIVKYLQRI
;
A
#
# COMPACT_ATOMS: atom_id res chain seq x y z
N MET A 1 -31.55 -3.68 -70.19
CA MET A 1 -30.94 -2.62 -69.37
C MET A 1 -31.43 -2.84 -67.93
N SER A 2 -30.95 -3.85 -67.16
CA SER A 2 -29.65 -3.96 -66.47
C SER A 2 -29.24 -2.62 -65.85
N GLY A 3 -29.46 -2.38 -64.55
CA GLY A 3 -28.65 -2.87 -63.40
C GLY A 3 -27.48 -1.89 -63.20
N ASN A 4 -27.18 -1.30 -62.05
CA ASN A 4 -27.31 -1.68 -60.64
C ASN A 4 -26.93 -0.44 -59.76
N PRO A 5 -27.47 -0.22 -58.55
CA PRO A 5 -26.90 0.70 -57.57
C PRO A 5 -26.45 -0.06 -56.31
N GLU A 6 -25.15 -0.36 -56.19
CA GLU A 6 -24.55 -0.79 -54.92
C GLU A 6 -23.21 -0.09 -54.70
N ARG A 7 -23.23 0.91 -53.80
CA ARG A 7 -22.08 1.29 -52.97
C ARG A 7 -22.55 1.16 -51.52
N SER A 8 -22.40 -0.04 -50.96
CA SER A 8 -22.61 -0.30 -49.55
C SER A 8 -21.31 -0.10 -48.77
N ASN A 9 -21.48 0.43 -47.56
CA ASN A 9 -20.48 0.77 -46.56
C ASN A 9 -19.61 -0.41 -46.15
N GLY A 10 -18.28 -0.23 -46.17
CA GLY A 10 -17.32 -1.03 -45.42
C GLY A 10 -16.53 -0.15 -44.45
N LYS A 11 -17.14 0.29 -43.35
CA LYS A 11 -16.38 0.82 -42.20
C LYS A 11 -15.86 -0.38 -41.43
N ALA A 12 -14.55 -0.64 -41.51
CA ALA A 12 -13.89 -1.65 -40.70
C ALA A 12 -14.07 -1.29 -39.21
N THR A 13 -14.74 -2.17 -38.47
CA THR A 13 -14.91 -2.07 -37.01
C THR A 13 -13.56 -2.38 -36.37
N LEU A 14 -12.84 -1.36 -35.89
CA LEU A 14 -11.62 -1.54 -35.10
C LEU A 14 -11.97 -2.25 -33.79
N ASP A 15 -11.19 -3.27 -33.42
CA ASP A 15 -11.36 -4.04 -32.19
C ASP A 15 -11.06 -3.18 -30.94
N LEU A 16 -11.69 -3.47 -29.79
CA LEU A 16 -11.43 -2.83 -28.48
C LEU A 16 -9.94 -2.64 -28.22
N VAL A 17 -9.17 -3.68 -28.53
CA VAL A 17 -7.74 -3.73 -28.39
C VAL A 17 -7.07 -2.65 -29.24
N ASP A 18 -7.43 -2.55 -30.53
CA ASP A 18 -6.79 -1.63 -31.45
C ASP A 18 -7.19 -0.17 -31.16
N ILE A 19 -8.43 0.09 -30.75
CA ILE A 19 -8.89 1.43 -30.30
C ILE A 19 -8.16 1.86 -29.01
N THR A 20 -7.93 0.92 -28.09
CA THR A 20 -7.17 1.17 -26.85
C THR A 20 -5.70 1.44 -27.17
N LEU A 21 -5.12 0.67 -28.10
CA LEU A 21 -3.76 0.86 -28.56
C LEU A 21 -3.57 2.20 -29.28
N GLU A 22 -4.52 2.68 -30.09
CA GLU A 22 -4.47 4.01 -30.74
C GLU A 22 -4.49 5.17 -29.71
N HIS A 23 -5.29 5.07 -28.64
CA HIS A 23 -5.26 6.06 -27.55
C HIS A 23 -3.92 6.07 -26.80
N ILE A 24 -3.33 4.89 -26.61
CA ILE A 24 -1.99 4.75 -26.02
C ILE A 24 -0.91 5.23 -26.99
N ASP A 25 -1.12 5.11 -28.30
CA ASP A 25 -0.16 5.53 -29.32
C ASP A 25 0.07 7.05 -29.33
N ALA A 26 -0.97 7.81 -28.99
CA ALA A 26 -0.87 9.23 -28.71
C ALA A 26 0.04 9.55 -27.50
N THR A 27 0.38 8.55 -26.67
CA THR A 27 1.13 8.70 -25.41
C THR A 27 2.41 7.85 -25.26
N ALA A 28 2.62 6.75 -26.00
CA ALA A 28 3.78 5.86 -25.83
C ALA A 28 4.25 5.18 -27.13
N ARG A 29 5.48 5.49 -27.58
CA ARG A 29 6.09 4.98 -28.83
C ARG A 29 6.85 3.63 -28.69
N GLN A 30 6.30 2.59 -28.05
CA GLN A 30 7.02 1.29 -27.91
C GLN A 30 6.15 0.06 -28.18
N ASP A 31 6.56 -0.75 -29.16
CA ASP A 31 5.85 -1.96 -29.62
C ASP A 31 5.76 -3.09 -28.58
N THR A 32 6.74 -3.19 -27.68
CA THR A 32 6.75 -4.22 -26.63
C THR A 32 5.61 -4.03 -25.63
N LEU A 33 5.31 -2.76 -25.29
CA LEU A 33 4.16 -2.43 -24.45
C LEU A 33 2.87 -2.85 -25.15
N ARG A 34 2.69 -2.52 -26.43
CA ARG A 34 1.48 -2.87 -27.19
C ARG A 34 1.15 -4.37 -27.13
N LYS A 35 2.16 -5.24 -27.24
CA LYS A 35 2.00 -6.70 -27.13
C LYS A 35 1.55 -7.13 -25.73
N LEU A 36 2.15 -6.55 -24.68
CA LEU A 36 1.79 -6.83 -23.29
C LEU A 36 0.37 -6.37 -22.95
N PHE A 37 0.00 -5.15 -23.39
CA PHE A 37 -1.34 -4.57 -23.24
C PHE A 37 -2.40 -5.43 -23.94
N ARG A 38 -2.13 -5.85 -25.19
CA ARG A 38 -3.03 -6.74 -25.96
C ARG A 38 -3.28 -8.04 -25.22
N SER A 39 -2.23 -8.67 -24.69
CA SER A 39 -2.35 -9.91 -23.89
C SER A 39 -3.19 -9.70 -22.62
N HIS A 40 -3.03 -8.57 -21.94
CA HIS A 40 -3.73 -8.29 -20.68
C HIS A 40 -5.22 -7.97 -20.87
N VAL A 41 -5.55 -7.18 -21.90
CA VAL A 41 -6.95 -6.89 -22.26
C VAL A 41 -7.68 -8.18 -22.64
N LEU A 42 -7.05 -9.07 -23.40
CA LEU A 42 -7.64 -10.36 -23.78
C LEU A 42 -7.79 -11.35 -22.61
N GLN A 43 -6.94 -11.26 -21.57
CA GLN A 43 -7.10 -12.05 -20.33
C GLN A 43 -8.24 -11.55 -19.45
N ILE A 44 -8.45 -10.23 -19.38
CA ILE A 44 -9.48 -9.60 -18.53
C ILE A 44 -10.85 -9.61 -19.22
N CYS A 45 -10.87 -9.37 -20.53
CA CYS A 45 -12.07 -9.34 -21.36
C CYS A 45 -12.12 -10.60 -22.22
N GLY A 46 -12.89 -11.61 -21.77
CA GLY A 46 -13.19 -12.78 -22.59
C GLY A 46 -13.87 -12.40 -23.92
N PRO A 47 -13.81 -13.28 -24.94
CA PRO A 47 -14.21 -12.98 -26.31
C PRO A 47 -15.65 -12.46 -26.45
N GLU A 48 -16.58 -12.92 -25.59
CA GLU A 48 -17.96 -12.42 -25.58
C GLU A 48 -18.09 -10.97 -25.11
N LYS A 49 -17.26 -10.53 -24.15
CA LYS A 49 -17.25 -9.15 -23.65
C LYS A 49 -16.64 -8.19 -24.66
N VAL A 50 -15.64 -8.66 -25.42
CA VAL A 50 -15.04 -7.90 -26.54
C VAL A 50 -16.07 -7.71 -27.65
N LYS A 51 -16.85 -8.74 -27.96
CA LYS A 51 -17.95 -8.66 -28.93
C LYS A 51 -19.03 -7.65 -28.49
N ALA A 52 -19.49 -7.74 -27.24
CA ALA A 52 -20.46 -6.79 -26.68
C ALA A 52 -19.92 -5.35 -26.65
N PHE A 53 -18.61 -5.16 -26.42
CA PHE A 53 -17.97 -3.86 -26.53
C PHE A 53 -17.97 -3.35 -27.98
N ASN A 54 -17.63 -4.19 -28.95
CA ASN A 54 -17.60 -3.79 -30.37
C ASN A 54 -19.00 -3.41 -30.90
N GLU A 55 -20.06 -3.92 -30.30
CA GLU A 55 -21.46 -3.57 -30.60
C GLU A 55 -21.97 -2.32 -29.86
N SER A 56 -21.21 -1.79 -28.89
CA SER A 56 -21.62 -0.64 -28.07
C SER A 56 -21.36 0.73 -28.73
N ASN A 57 -22.00 1.80 -28.22
CA ASN A 57 -21.88 3.13 -28.81
C ASN A 57 -20.48 3.76 -28.60
N ASP A 58 -20.06 4.63 -29.52
CA ASP A 58 -18.71 5.22 -29.54
C ASP A 58 -18.35 6.02 -28.27
N LYS A 59 -19.33 6.62 -27.60
CA LYS A 59 -19.10 7.37 -26.35
C LYS A 59 -18.76 6.42 -25.20
N PHE A 60 -19.47 5.30 -25.08
CA PHE A 60 -19.21 4.26 -24.10
C PHE A 60 -17.89 3.54 -24.39
N LYS A 61 -17.60 3.27 -25.67
CA LYS A 61 -16.32 2.72 -26.11
C LYS A 61 -15.15 3.58 -25.63
N ARG A 62 -15.19 4.89 -25.86
CA ARG A 62 -14.14 5.84 -25.42
C ARG A 62 -13.98 5.88 -23.89
N HIS A 63 -15.06 5.85 -23.12
CA HIS A 63 -14.98 5.86 -21.65
C HIS A 63 -14.39 4.56 -21.09
N MET A 64 -14.80 3.42 -21.63
CA MET A 64 -14.28 2.13 -21.18
C MET A 64 -12.83 1.91 -21.63
N VAL A 65 -12.45 2.40 -22.81
CA VAL A 65 -11.04 2.46 -23.26
C VAL A 65 -10.21 3.34 -22.33
N ALA A 66 -10.70 4.51 -21.93
CA ALA A 66 -10.02 5.38 -20.97
C ALA A 66 -9.90 4.72 -19.57
N TYR A 67 -10.95 4.03 -19.12
CA TYR A 67 -10.96 3.28 -17.85
C TYR A 67 -9.98 2.10 -17.87
N LEU A 68 -9.95 1.33 -18.97
CA LEU A 68 -9.01 0.22 -19.15
C LEU A 68 -7.58 0.72 -19.30
N ALA A 69 -7.35 1.82 -20.04
CA ALA A 69 -6.06 2.47 -20.12
C ALA A 69 -5.59 2.98 -18.74
N GLN A 70 -6.46 3.60 -17.94
CA GLN A 70 -6.15 4.00 -16.56
C GLN A 70 -5.78 2.81 -15.67
N LYS A 71 -6.58 1.73 -15.71
CA LYS A 71 -6.28 0.48 -14.97
C LYS A 71 -4.98 -0.18 -15.41
N THR A 72 -4.59 -0.04 -16.67
CA THR A 72 -3.43 -0.73 -17.23
C THR A 72 -2.15 0.12 -17.17
N VAL A 73 -2.24 1.47 -17.23
CA VAL A 73 -1.12 2.41 -17.01
C VAL A 73 -0.73 2.51 -15.52
N ILE A 74 -1.70 2.32 -14.61
CA ILE A 74 -1.47 2.20 -13.14
C ILE A 74 -1.25 0.72 -12.76
N GLY A 75 -1.21 -0.19 -13.74
CA GLY A 75 -1.49 -1.62 -13.57
C GLY A 75 -0.33 -2.52 -13.13
N LEU A 76 0.93 -2.12 -13.23
CA LEU A 76 2.05 -3.03 -12.96
C LEU A 76 3.23 -2.25 -12.37
N PHE A 77 3.10 -1.86 -11.11
CA PHE A 77 4.22 -1.30 -10.36
C PHE A 77 4.65 -2.25 -9.26
N ASP A 78 5.96 -2.45 -9.13
CA ASP A 78 6.54 -2.98 -7.90
C ASP A 78 6.80 -1.81 -6.94
N SER A 79 6.46 -2.00 -5.67
CA SER A 79 6.70 -0.98 -4.66
C SER A 79 8.02 -1.19 -3.97
N TRP A 80 8.77 -0.11 -3.78
CA TRP A 80 10.00 -0.08 -3.03
C TRP A 80 9.96 1.05 -2.00
N ILE A 81 9.93 0.66 -0.73
CA ILE A 81 9.77 1.56 0.42
C ILE A 81 11.14 1.82 1.05
N CYS A 82 11.45 3.10 1.24
CA CYS A 82 12.66 3.63 1.88
C CYS A 82 12.29 4.39 3.17
N ALA A 83 13.01 4.18 4.25
CA ALA A 83 12.84 4.92 5.50
C ALA A 83 13.59 6.26 5.50
N LEU A 84 14.78 6.30 4.87
CA LEU A 84 15.70 7.44 4.95
C LEU A 84 15.99 8.08 3.59
N PRO A 85 16.36 9.38 3.54
CA PRO A 85 16.76 10.05 2.30
C PRO A 85 17.95 9.39 1.60
N LEU A 86 18.90 8.81 2.36
CA LEU A 86 20.05 8.11 1.79
C LEU A 86 19.62 6.81 1.07
N GLU A 87 18.60 6.12 1.59
CA GLU A 87 18.06 4.89 1.00
C GLU A 87 17.31 5.20 -0.29
N LEU A 88 16.47 6.25 -0.28
CA LEU A 88 15.82 6.74 -1.50
C LEU A 88 16.86 7.19 -2.54
N THR A 89 17.95 7.82 -2.10
CA THR A 89 19.03 8.25 -3.01
C THR A 89 19.69 7.05 -3.67
N ALA A 90 20.05 6.02 -2.89
CA ALA A 90 20.58 4.76 -3.42
C ALA A 90 19.60 4.11 -4.40
N ALA A 91 18.32 3.96 -4.02
CA ALA A 91 17.29 3.36 -4.86
C ALA A 91 17.12 4.08 -6.20
N ARG A 92 17.10 5.42 -6.20
CA ARG A 92 17.01 6.21 -7.44
C ARG A 92 18.18 5.98 -8.40
N THR A 93 19.38 5.72 -7.88
CA THR A 93 20.55 5.46 -8.72
C THR A 93 20.46 4.12 -9.46
N MET A 94 19.61 3.21 -8.97
CA MET A 94 19.37 1.90 -9.58
C MET A 94 18.38 1.94 -10.75
N LEU A 95 17.59 3.01 -10.86
CA LEU A 95 16.66 3.20 -11.97
C LEU A 95 17.41 3.33 -13.30
N ASP A 96 17.01 2.52 -14.28
CA ASP A 96 17.49 2.66 -15.66
C ASP A 96 16.96 3.97 -16.25
N MET A 97 15.71 4.28 -15.93
CA MET A 97 15.01 5.50 -16.33
C MET A 97 14.14 6.02 -15.18
N GLU A 98 14.18 7.34 -14.95
CA GLU A 98 13.22 8.02 -14.08
C GLU A 98 11.98 8.43 -14.88
N HIS A 99 10.80 8.25 -14.28
CA HIS A 99 9.53 8.69 -14.83
C HIS A 99 9.05 9.96 -14.12
N ARG A 100 8.33 10.80 -14.86
CA ARG A 100 7.57 11.89 -14.25
C ARG A 100 6.43 11.30 -13.41
N ARG A 101 6.01 12.05 -12.39
CA ARG A 101 4.80 11.70 -11.63
C ARG A 101 3.62 11.60 -12.61
N PRO A 102 2.84 10.50 -12.59
CA PRO A 102 1.64 10.39 -13.41
C PRO A 102 0.68 11.56 -13.09
N PRO A 103 0.17 12.30 -14.08
CA PRO A 103 -0.75 13.43 -13.84
C PRO A 103 -1.99 13.01 -13.04
N ASP A 104 -2.48 11.79 -13.30
CA ASP A 104 -3.69 11.24 -12.66
C ASP A 104 -3.47 10.89 -11.18
N LEU A 105 -2.22 10.83 -10.71
CA LEU A 105 -1.89 10.64 -9.30
C LEU A 105 -2.19 11.89 -8.44
N GLU A 106 -2.36 13.07 -9.05
CA GLU A 106 -2.78 14.29 -8.35
C GLU A 106 -4.24 14.20 -7.86
N VAL A 107 -5.04 13.30 -8.43
CA VAL A 107 -6.46 13.10 -8.07
C VAL A 107 -6.62 12.20 -6.82
N LEU A 108 -5.60 11.42 -6.45
CA LEU A 108 -5.71 10.37 -5.42
C LEU A 108 -5.16 10.75 -4.02
N SER A 109 -4.41 11.84 -3.86
CA SER A 109 -3.62 12.09 -2.63
C SER A 109 -3.97 13.37 -1.85
N ASP A 110 -5.11 13.38 -1.16
CA ASP A 110 -5.39 14.32 -0.04
C ASP A 110 -5.24 13.65 1.36
N PHE A 111 -5.07 12.32 1.42
CA PHE A 111 -4.81 11.54 2.64
C PHE A 111 -3.43 10.87 2.65
N ASP A 112 -2.84 10.71 1.48
CA ASP A 112 -1.55 10.09 1.33
C ASP A 112 -0.46 11.16 1.39
N THR A 113 0.20 11.22 2.54
CA THR A 113 1.33 12.11 2.78
C THR A 113 2.65 11.59 2.24
N ASN A 114 2.68 10.35 1.71
CA ASN A 114 3.89 9.78 1.17
C ASN A 114 4.37 10.57 -0.03
N GLN A 115 5.69 10.67 -0.15
CA GLN A 115 6.32 11.20 -1.35
C GLN A 115 6.75 10.04 -2.24
N TYR A 116 6.26 10.06 -3.49
CA TYR A 116 6.59 9.03 -4.47
C TYR A 116 7.57 9.52 -5.53
N ARG A 117 8.42 8.61 -5.98
CA ARG A 117 9.21 8.71 -7.22
C ARG A 117 8.90 7.50 -8.10
N PHE A 118 9.05 7.67 -9.41
CA PHE A 118 8.68 6.67 -10.39
C PHE A 118 9.88 6.40 -11.28
N GLY A 119 10.02 5.16 -11.73
CA GLY A 119 11.06 4.79 -12.66
C GLY A 119 10.90 3.36 -13.16
N ARG A 120 11.93 2.90 -13.86
CA ARG A 120 12.00 1.55 -14.42
C ARG A 120 13.31 0.88 -14.07
N ILE A 121 13.26 -0.42 -13.78
CA ILE A 121 14.42 -1.32 -13.66
C ILE A 121 14.11 -2.54 -14.52
N GLY A 122 14.88 -2.77 -15.59
CA GLY A 122 14.54 -3.79 -16.59
C GLY A 122 13.12 -3.58 -17.13
N GLY A 123 12.30 -4.62 -17.06
CA GLY A 123 10.89 -4.68 -17.44
C GLY A 123 9.92 -4.29 -16.32
N HIS A 124 10.44 -3.95 -15.14
CA HIS A 124 9.64 -3.58 -13.98
C HIS A 124 9.46 -2.06 -13.90
N ASN A 125 8.21 -1.60 -13.82
CA ASN A 125 7.95 -0.23 -13.37
C ASN A 125 8.01 -0.20 -11.85
N VAL A 126 8.77 0.73 -11.30
CA VAL A 126 9.02 0.83 -9.86
C VAL A 126 8.45 2.13 -9.34
N VAL A 127 7.69 2.03 -8.25
CA VAL A 127 7.29 3.19 -7.44
C VAL A 127 8.08 3.17 -6.13
N LEU A 128 8.85 4.24 -5.92
CA LEU A 128 9.64 4.46 -4.72
C LEU A 128 8.84 5.32 -3.75
N ALA A 129 8.69 4.88 -2.51
CA ALA A 129 8.11 5.67 -1.42
C ALA A 129 9.18 6.00 -0.38
N ILE A 130 9.10 7.19 0.21
CA ILE A 130 9.93 7.59 1.35
C ILE A 130 9.07 7.96 2.56
N LEU A 131 9.49 7.51 3.75
CA LEU A 131 8.86 7.90 5.01
C LEU A 131 9.08 9.40 5.31
N GLN A 132 8.21 9.97 6.15
CA GLN A 132 8.28 11.38 6.49
C GLN A 132 9.59 11.74 7.21
N ALA A 133 10.17 12.90 6.88
CA ALA A 133 11.41 13.34 7.50
C ALA A 133 11.25 13.49 9.03
N GLY A 134 12.17 12.90 9.80
CA GLY A 134 12.16 12.97 11.26
C GLY A 134 11.17 12.03 11.96
N VAL A 135 10.40 11.24 11.20
CA VAL A 135 9.47 10.24 11.75
C VAL A 135 9.85 8.87 11.22
N TYR A 136 10.24 7.97 12.12
CA TYR A 136 10.68 6.61 11.81
C TYR A 136 10.00 5.61 12.75
N GLY A 137 10.24 4.32 12.53
CA GLY A 137 9.64 3.26 13.33
C GLY A 137 8.47 2.54 12.63
N ILE A 138 8.08 1.43 13.26
CA ILE A 138 7.08 0.46 12.79
C ILE A 138 5.76 1.13 12.41
N THR A 139 5.24 2.04 13.25
CA THR A 139 3.94 2.70 13.00
C THR A 139 3.95 3.52 11.71
N GLN A 140 5.02 4.27 11.45
CA GLN A 140 5.11 5.08 10.23
C GLN A 140 5.27 4.21 8.99
N ALA A 141 6.09 3.16 9.10
CA ALA A 141 6.24 2.18 8.04
C ALA A 141 4.90 1.53 7.68
N ALA A 142 4.09 1.15 8.67
CA ALA A 142 2.76 0.57 8.46
C ALA A 142 1.79 1.57 7.78
N LEU A 143 1.77 2.82 8.24
CA LEU A 143 0.90 3.86 7.66
C LEU A 143 1.29 4.16 6.21
N ALA A 144 2.57 4.40 5.95
CA ALA A 144 3.06 4.67 4.60
C ALA A 144 2.78 3.49 3.65
N SER A 145 3.04 2.27 4.12
CA SER A 145 2.74 1.04 3.40
C SER A 145 1.25 0.91 3.08
N SER A 146 0.38 1.09 4.06
CA SER A 146 -1.07 0.98 3.86
C SER A 146 -1.60 2.00 2.83
N MET A 147 -1.11 3.24 2.88
CA MET A 147 -1.48 4.27 1.90
C MET A 147 -0.97 3.92 0.50
N MET A 148 0.27 3.47 0.39
CA MET A 148 0.84 3.05 -0.88
C MET A 148 0.05 1.90 -1.52
N ARG A 149 -0.37 0.91 -0.72
CA ARG A 149 -1.22 -0.19 -1.20
C ARG A 149 -2.55 0.29 -1.74
N ARG A 150 -3.13 1.31 -1.10
CA ARG A 150 -4.39 1.90 -1.49
C ARG A 150 -4.29 2.72 -2.77
N VAL A 151 -3.21 3.49 -2.92
CA VAL A 151 -2.98 4.35 -4.09
C VAL A 151 -2.59 3.53 -5.32
N PHE A 152 -1.84 2.44 -5.12
CA PHE A 152 -1.40 1.56 -6.20
C PHE A 152 -1.95 0.14 -5.98
N PRO A 153 -3.25 -0.11 -6.26
CA PRO A 153 -3.90 -1.39 -5.96
C PRO A 153 -3.35 -2.57 -6.77
N SER A 154 -2.58 -2.30 -7.82
CA SER A 154 -2.01 -3.31 -8.72
C SER A 154 -0.59 -3.76 -8.31
N ILE A 155 -0.05 -3.26 -7.20
CA ILE A 155 1.21 -3.77 -6.63
C ILE A 155 1.03 -5.24 -6.27
N GLN A 156 1.84 -6.12 -6.89
CA GLN A 156 1.78 -7.57 -6.63
C GLN A 156 2.61 -7.98 -5.41
N PHE A 157 3.74 -7.32 -5.18
CA PHE A 157 4.56 -7.50 -4.00
C PHE A 157 5.37 -6.23 -3.72
N ALA A 158 5.85 -6.12 -2.49
CA ALA A 158 6.60 -4.97 -2.04
C ALA A 158 8.03 -5.33 -1.66
N LEU A 159 8.90 -4.34 -1.70
CA LEU A 159 10.27 -4.41 -1.26
C LEU A 159 10.44 -3.33 -0.21
N MET A 160 10.99 -3.70 0.95
CA MET A 160 11.41 -2.73 1.93
C MET A 160 12.92 -2.77 2.02
N VAL A 161 13.57 -1.76 1.46
CA VAL A 161 15.02 -1.74 1.29
C VAL A 161 15.59 -0.57 2.07
N GLY A 162 16.65 -0.82 2.82
CA GLY A 162 17.23 0.17 3.70
C GLY A 162 18.49 -0.34 4.36
N ILE A 163 18.84 0.26 5.49
CA ILE A 163 20.03 -0.11 6.26
C ILE A 163 19.65 -0.71 7.62
N GLY A 164 20.55 -1.52 8.18
CA GLY A 164 20.37 -2.10 9.51
C GLY A 164 21.70 -2.43 10.19
N GLY A 165 21.59 -2.77 11.47
CA GLY A 165 22.74 -3.18 12.29
C GLY A 165 22.96 -4.69 12.21
N GLY A 166 24.14 -5.10 11.76
CA GLY A 166 24.50 -6.50 11.55
C GLY A 166 24.75 -7.26 12.85
N VAL A 167 24.51 -8.57 12.82
CA VAL A 167 24.71 -9.49 13.94
C VAL A 167 25.60 -10.64 13.47
N PRO A 168 26.93 -10.48 13.51
CA PRO A 168 27.84 -11.54 13.06
C PRO A 168 27.75 -12.80 13.92
N SER A 169 27.99 -13.95 13.31
CA SER A 169 28.11 -15.25 13.99
C SER A 169 29.14 -16.13 13.29
N GLU A 170 29.48 -17.28 13.87
CA GLU A 170 30.37 -18.26 13.22
C GLU A 170 29.81 -18.75 11.88
N SER A 171 28.48 -18.93 11.80
CA SER A 171 27.79 -19.38 10.58
C SER A 171 27.56 -18.26 9.55
N HIS A 172 27.63 -17.00 9.98
CA HIS A 172 27.33 -15.84 9.17
C HIS A 172 28.33 -14.72 9.50
N ASP A 173 29.43 -14.67 8.75
CA ASP A 173 30.48 -13.64 8.87
C ASP A 173 30.01 -12.29 8.33
N ILE A 174 28.94 -11.71 8.89
CA ILE A 174 28.33 -10.46 8.41
C ILE A 174 29.31 -9.29 8.59
N ARG A 175 29.53 -8.51 7.52
CA ARG A 175 30.42 -7.33 7.51
C ARG A 175 29.68 -6.06 7.15
N LEU A 176 30.27 -4.91 7.48
CA LEU A 176 29.72 -3.64 7.03
C LEU A 176 29.76 -3.59 5.49
N GLY A 177 28.66 -3.14 4.89
CA GLY A 177 28.44 -3.17 3.44
C GLY A 177 27.78 -4.44 2.91
N ASP A 178 27.77 -5.55 3.67
CA ASP A 178 27.03 -6.76 3.29
C ASP A 178 25.52 -6.50 3.22
N VAL A 179 24.80 -7.44 2.60
CA VAL A 179 23.35 -7.39 2.47
C VAL A 179 22.73 -8.55 3.25
N VAL A 180 21.71 -8.25 4.06
CA VAL A 180 20.85 -9.25 4.71
C VAL A 180 19.47 -9.20 4.06
N VAL A 181 18.95 -10.35 3.66
CA VAL A 181 17.66 -10.51 3.01
C VAL A 181 16.77 -11.37 3.89
N SER A 182 15.56 -10.88 4.19
CA SER A 182 14.60 -11.61 5.01
C SER A 182 14.17 -12.90 4.33
N MET A 183 14.28 -14.02 5.03
CA MET A 183 13.84 -15.33 4.55
C MET A 183 12.97 -16.00 5.62
N PRO A 184 11.79 -16.56 5.28
CA PRO A 184 10.99 -17.32 6.23
C PRO A 184 11.81 -18.45 6.88
N VAL A 185 11.75 -18.53 8.21
CA VAL A 185 12.38 -19.59 9.01
C VAL A 185 11.33 -20.25 9.90
N ALA A 186 11.69 -21.31 10.61
CA ALA A 186 10.77 -21.97 11.53
C ALA A 186 10.17 -20.95 12.53
N GLY A 187 8.84 -20.85 12.54
CA GLY A 187 8.10 -19.94 13.43
C GLY A 187 8.00 -18.48 12.96
N TYR A 188 8.75 -18.04 11.94
CA TYR A 188 8.80 -16.63 11.54
C TYR A 188 8.69 -16.40 10.02
N PRO A 189 7.98 -15.36 9.56
CA PRO A 189 7.81 -15.06 8.13
C PRO A 189 9.05 -14.45 7.47
N GLY A 190 10.16 -14.32 8.19
CA GLY A 190 11.40 -13.66 7.76
C GLY A 190 11.71 -12.39 8.55
N VAL A 191 10.76 -11.90 9.34
CA VAL A 191 10.96 -10.83 10.33
C VAL A 191 10.38 -11.22 11.68
N LEU A 192 11.10 -10.86 12.73
CA LEU A 192 10.70 -10.98 14.13
C LEU A 192 10.51 -9.58 14.71
N GLN A 193 9.30 -9.25 15.19
CA GLN A 193 9.11 -8.07 16.01
C GLN A 193 9.48 -8.39 17.47
N TYR A 194 10.71 -8.06 17.87
CA TYR A 194 11.30 -8.59 19.11
C TYR A 194 10.84 -7.87 20.39
N ASP A 195 10.22 -6.70 20.26
CA ASP A 195 9.76 -5.87 21.38
C ASP A 195 8.24 -5.81 21.51
N PHE A 196 7.52 -6.70 20.81
CA PHE A 196 6.06 -6.74 20.80
C PHE A 196 5.52 -8.13 21.13
N GLY A 197 4.68 -8.21 22.17
CA GLY A 197 4.10 -9.45 22.63
C GLY A 197 3.83 -9.46 24.13
N LYS A 198 3.72 -10.65 24.70
CA LYS A 198 3.54 -10.86 26.14
C LYS A 198 4.90 -10.90 26.82
N LEU A 199 5.09 -10.04 27.82
CA LEU A 199 6.26 -10.09 28.69
C LEU A 199 6.13 -11.27 29.65
N GLY A 200 7.09 -12.18 29.60
CA GLY A 200 7.22 -13.34 30.48
C GLY A 200 7.82 -12.96 31.84
N PRO A 201 7.78 -13.89 32.82
CA PRO A 201 8.34 -13.68 34.16
C PRO A 201 9.87 -13.44 34.17
N ASP A 202 10.56 -13.90 33.14
CA ASP A 202 11.99 -13.71 32.85
C ASP A 202 12.30 -12.38 32.17
N GLY A 203 11.29 -11.56 31.89
CA GLY A 203 11.43 -10.32 31.13
C GLY A 203 11.52 -10.54 29.61
N GLU A 204 11.25 -11.74 29.11
CA GLU A 204 11.27 -12.03 27.68
C GLU A 204 9.95 -11.74 27.00
N VAL A 205 9.99 -11.19 25.79
CA VAL A 205 8.78 -10.93 25.01
C VAL A 205 8.47 -12.14 24.14
N THR A 206 7.32 -12.77 24.38
CA THR A 206 6.79 -13.83 23.52
C THR A 206 5.84 -13.23 22.50
N ALA A 207 6.13 -13.42 21.22
CA ALA A 207 5.29 -12.93 20.12
C ALA A 207 3.86 -13.48 20.23
N THR A 208 2.86 -12.59 20.10
CA THR A 208 1.42 -12.93 20.25
C THR A 208 0.65 -12.91 18.94
N GLY A 209 1.33 -12.68 17.81
CA GLY A 209 0.74 -12.58 16.48
C GLY A 209 1.74 -13.00 15.40
N ALA A 210 1.25 -13.13 14.17
CA ALA A 210 2.07 -13.49 13.01
C ALA A 210 2.04 -12.37 11.96
N LEU A 211 3.21 -11.86 11.59
CA LEU A 211 3.35 -10.91 10.48
C LEU A 211 3.05 -11.61 9.14
N ASN A 212 2.71 -10.84 8.11
CA ASN A 212 2.51 -11.42 6.78
C ASN A 212 3.82 -12.02 6.23
N ARG A 213 3.69 -13.01 5.36
CA ARG A 213 4.83 -13.57 4.62
C ARG A 213 5.11 -12.77 3.35
N PRO A 214 6.39 -12.67 2.91
CA PRO A 214 6.72 -12.16 1.58
C PRO A 214 5.94 -12.87 0.47
N ALA A 215 5.77 -12.23 -0.68
CA ALA A 215 5.06 -12.83 -1.80
C ALA A 215 5.78 -14.08 -2.32
N PRO A 216 5.07 -15.16 -2.71
CA PRO A 216 5.70 -16.39 -3.21
C PRO A 216 6.65 -16.15 -4.39
N LYS A 217 6.32 -15.21 -5.28
CA LYS A 217 7.17 -14.82 -6.41
C LYS A 217 8.53 -14.26 -5.96
N ALA A 218 8.54 -13.42 -4.92
CA ALA A 218 9.77 -12.88 -4.34
C ALA A 218 10.58 -14.00 -3.66
N LEU A 219 9.91 -14.95 -2.98
CA LEU A 219 10.57 -16.10 -2.35
C LEU A 219 11.20 -17.05 -3.37
N ALA A 220 10.53 -17.29 -4.51
CA ALA A 220 11.10 -18.06 -5.60
C ALA A 220 12.31 -17.34 -6.22
N ALA A 221 12.23 -16.01 -6.36
CA ALA A 221 13.32 -15.21 -6.91
C ALA A 221 14.57 -15.22 -6.01
N ILE A 222 14.41 -15.10 -4.67
CA ILE A 222 15.58 -15.21 -3.77
C ILE A 222 16.20 -16.62 -3.81
N ALA A 223 15.39 -17.68 -3.95
CA ALA A 223 15.92 -19.03 -4.07
C ALA A 223 16.75 -19.21 -5.35
N ALA A 224 16.29 -18.63 -6.46
CA ALA A 224 17.05 -18.59 -7.71
C ALA A 224 18.33 -17.73 -7.57
N MET A 225 18.25 -16.56 -6.93
CA MET A 225 19.44 -15.74 -6.64
C MET A 225 20.47 -16.48 -5.79
N GLN A 226 20.02 -17.24 -4.78
CA GLN A 226 20.92 -18.05 -3.95
C GLN A 226 21.66 -19.09 -4.79
N ALA A 227 20.97 -19.77 -5.71
CA ALA A 227 21.59 -20.72 -6.63
C ALA A 227 22.61 -20.05 -7.57
N ASP A 228 22.27 -18.87 -8.10
CA ASP A 228 23.18 -18.08 -8.93
C ASP A 228 24.44 -17.67 -8.15
N TYR A 229 24.28 -17.15 -6.94
CA TYR A 229 25.40 -16.70 -6.10
C TYR A 229 26.25 -17.83 -5.52
N MET A 230 25.78 -19.08 -5.59
CA MET A 230 26.63 -20.26 -5.35
C MET A 230 27.58 -20.53 -6.53
N MET A 231 27.22 -20.11 -7.74
CA MET A 231 28.00 -20.36 -8.96
C MET A 231 28.90 -19.19 -9.38
N ARG A 232 28.54 -17.96 -9.00
CA ARG A 232 29.26 -16.74 -9.38
C ARG A 232 29.24 -15.71 -8.27
N ASP A 233 30.18 -14.77 -8.32
CA ASP A 233 30.14 -13.58 -7.46
C ASP A 233 28.85 -12.79 -7.70
N SER A 234 28.41 -12.07 -6.67
CA SER A 234 27.13 -11.35 -6.70
C SER A 234 27.11 -10.17 -7.69
N GLY A 235 28.26 -9.66 -8.11
CA GLY A 235 28.37 -8.55 -9.07
C GLY A 235 27.86 -7.20 -8.53
N LEU A 236 27.60 -7.10 -7.23
CA LEU A 236 27.10 -5.91 -6.57
C LEU A 236 28.14 -4.79 -6.61
N MET A 237 29.44 -5.08 -6.53
CA MET A 237 30.46 -4.04 -6.72
C MET A 237 30.39 -3.40 -8.10
N GLU A 238 30.08 -4.15 -9.15
CA GLU A 238 29.97 -3.61 -10.51
C GLU A 238 28.76 -2.66 -10.61
N ILE A 239 27.61 -3.09 -10.10
CA ILE A 239 26.38 -2.30 -10.07
C ILE A 239 26.58 -1.00 -9.28
N THR A 240 27.13 -1.10 -8.06
CA THR A 240 27.41 0.06 -7.21
C THR A 240 28.45 1.00 -7.83
N SER A 241 29.52 0.48 -8.41
CA SER A 241 30.53 1.27 -9.12
C SER A 241 29.94 1.97 -10.35
N GLY A 242 29.05 1.31 -11.09
CA GLY A 242 28.28 1.89 -12.19
C GLY A 242 27.43 3.07 -11.73
N ALA A 243 26.69 2.91 -10.62
CA ALA A 243 25.88 3.98 -10.02
C ALA A 243 26.75 5.19 -9.60
N LEU A 244 27.88 4.95 -8.96
CA LEU A 244 28.84 6.00 -8.57
C LEU A 244 29.48 6.70 -9.77
N ARG A 245 29.74 5.98 -10.87
CA ARG A 245 30.20 6.57 -12.13
C ARG A 245 29.15 7.51 -12.73
N LYS A 246 27.90 7.04 -12.83
CA LYS A 246 26.75 7.79 -13.37
C LYS A 246 26.38 9.01 -12.52
N HIS A 247 26.57 8.95 -11.21
CA HIS A 247 26.20 10.02 -10.27
C HIS A 247 27.41 10.50 -9.42
N PRO A 248 28.34 11.30 -9.99
CA PRO A 248 29.56 11.71 -9.28
C PRO A 248 29.31 12.46 -7.95
N ARG A 249 28.19 13.19 -7.82
CA ARG A 249 27.86 13.98 -6.63
C ARG A 249 27.66 13.14 -5.37
N ILE A 250 27.29 11.87 -5.49
CA ILE A 250 27.02 11.02 -4.33
C ILE A 250 28.27 10.27 -3.84
N ARG A 251 29.36 10.23 -4.62
CA ARG A 251 30.58 9.45 -4.31
C ARG A 251 31.11 9.70 -2.91
N ALA A 252 31.16 10.96 -2.47
CA ALA A 252 31.68 11.32 -1.16
C ALA A 252 30.96 10.63 0.01
N LYS A 253 29.68 10.27 -0.14
CA LYS A 253 28.87 9.63 0.91
C LYS A 253 28.58 8.15 0.67
N PHE A 254 28.72 7.67 -0.57
CA PHE A 254 28.26 6.33 -0.99
C PHE A 254 29.40 5.41 -1.46
N SER A 255 30.65 5.88 -1.51
CA SER A 255 31.82 5.03 -1.77
C SER A 255 32.11 4.10 -0.60
N HIS A 256 32.68 2.93 -0.89
CA HIS A 256 33.15 1.99 0.13
C HIS A 256 34.15 2.67 1.09
N PRO A 257 33.89 2.73 2.41
CA PRO A 257 34.73 3.47 3.37
C PRO A 257 36.13 2.88 3.62
N GLY A 258 36.38 1.66 3.14
CA GLY A 258 37.66 0.95 3.27
C GLY A 258 37.62 -0.08 4.41
N MET A 259 38.32 -1.19 4.23
CA MET A 259 38.25 -2.35 5.15
C MET A 259 38.74 -2.02 6.56
N VAL A 260 39.65 -1.05 6.71
CA VAL A 260 40.14 -0.59 8.02
C VAL A 260 39.05 0.05 8.88
N ASN A 261 37.94 0.47 8.27
CA ASN A 261 36.79 1.08 8.94
C ASN A 261 35.67 0.07 9.24
N ASP A 262 35.87 -1.22 8.93
CA ASP A 262 35.03 -2.33 9.35
C ASP A 262 35.58 -2.90 10.67
N VAL A 263 35.04 -2.42 11.80
CA VAL A 263 35.51 -2.79 13.14
C VAL A 263 34.35 -3.38 13.94
N LEU A 264 34.45 -4.68 14.23
CA LEU A 264 33.54 -5.40 15.12
C LEU A 264 34.12 -5.41 16.54
N TYR A 265 33.31 -5.08 17.54
CA TYR A 265 33.69 -5.18 18.95
C TYR A 265 33.11 -6.46 19.58
N ARG A 266 33.73 -6.90 20.68
CA ARG A 266 33.21 -8.03 21.46
C ARG A 266 31.83 -7.71 22.04
N ALA A 267 30.96 -8.72 22.08
CA ALA A 267 29.60 -8.61 22.60
C ALA A 267 29.49 -8.16 24.07
N ASP A 268 30.54 -8.40 24.86
CA ASP A 268 30.63 -8.05 26.27
C ASP A 268 31.27 -6.68 26.51
N TYR A 269 31.61 -5.95 25.45
CA TYR A 269 32.21 -4.63 25.55
C TYR A 269 31.15 -3.55 25.76
N ASP A 270 31.23 -2.87 26.89
CA ASP A 270 30.46 -1.66 27.14
C ASP A 270 31.16 -0.47 26.46
N HIS A 271 30.56 0.01 25.38
CA HIS A 271 31.07 1.16 24.64
C HIS A 271 31.11 2.42 25.52
N VAL A 272 32.21 3.18 25.42
CA VAL A 272 32.35 4.48 26.09
C VAL A 272 31.29 5.47 25.59
N ALA A 273 30.84 6.39 26.45
CA ALA A 273 29.84 7.37 26.06
C ALA A 273 30.28 8.20 24.83
N GLY A 274 29.40 8.30 23.82
CA GLY A 274 29.66 9.07 22.61
C GLY A 274 28.67 8.78 21.48
N ASN A 275 28.99 9.32 20.31
CA ASN A 275 28.20 9.13 19.09
C ASN A 275 28.92 8.27 18.03
N ASN A 276 30.15 7.84 18.32
CA ASN A 276 30.99 7.02 17.42
C ASN A 276 32.04 6.24 18.22
N CYS A 277 32.67 5.25 17.59
CA CYS A 277 33.65 4.37 18.24
C CYS A 277 35.11 4.89 18.19
N ARG A 278 35.37 6.18 17.94
CA ARG A 278 36.76 6.70 17.87
C ARG A 278 37.53 6.60 19.18
N ASN A 279 36.80 6.65 20.30
CA ASN A 279 37.36 6.54 21.65
C ASN A 279 37.21 5.13 22.25
N CYS A 280 36.69 4.18 21.48
CA CYS A 280 36.56 2.80 21.94
C CYS A 280 37.93 2.10 21.90
N SER A 281 38.16 1.18 22.83
CA SER A 281 39.44 0.48 22.91
C SER A 281 39.57 -0.54 21.77
N HIS A 282 40.58 -0.38 20.93
CA HIS A 282 40.90 -1.35 19.86
C HIS A 282 41.23 -2.75 20.40
N HIS A 283 41.64 -2.89 21.67
CA HIS A 283 41.84 -4.20 22.29
C HIS A 283 40.54 -5.00 22.46
N MET A 284 39.40 -4.33 22.40
CA MET A 284 38.08 -4.95 22.45
C MET A 284 37.53 -5.25 21.05
N ALA A 285 38.26 -4.89 19.99
CA ALA A 285 37.91 -5.27 18.64
C ALA A 285 38.18 -6.76 18.42
N VAL A 286 37.26 -7.43 17.73
CA VAL A 286 37.38 -8.83 17.34
C VAL A 286 38.30 -8.90 16.13
N PHE A 287 39.38 -9.69 16.23
CA PHE A 287 40.19 -10.01 15.07
C PHE A 287 39.38 -10.90 14.11
N ARG A 288 39.31 -10.48 12.85
CA ARG A 288 38.63 -11.23 11.79
C ARG A 288 39.60 -11.43 10.64
N THR A 289 39.62 -12.63 10.09
CA THR A 289 40.42 -12.92 8.89
C THR A 289 39.99 -11.98 7.76
N PRO A 290 40.92 -11.27 7.08
CA PRO A 290 40.58 -10.46 5.92
C PRO A 290 39.87 -11.31 4.86
N ARG A 291 38.83 -10.75 4.22
CA ARG A 291 38.25 -11.37 3.02
C ARG A 291 39.22 -11.20 1.85
N GLU A 292 39.18 -12.15 0.92
CA GLU A 292 39.95 -12.10 -0.32
C GLU A 292 39.47 -10.96 -1.24
N THR A 293 38.18 -10.63 -1.16
CA THR A 293 37.54 -9.59 -1.96
C THR A 293 36.78 -8.60 -1.07
N THR A 294 36.50 -7.42 -1.63
CA THR A 294 35.58 -6.43 -1.05
C THR A 294 34.16 -6.55 -1.60
N GLU A 295 33.85 -7.64 -2.29
CA GLU A 295 32.50 -7.90 -2.79
C GLU A 295 31.56 -8.08 -1.57
N PRO A 296 30.42 -7.38 -1.53
CA PRO A 296 29.44 -7.57 -0.47
C PRO A 296 28.88 -8.99 -0.47
N ASN A 297 28.90 -9.66 0.69
CA ASN A 297 28.23 -10.95 0.82
C ASN A 297 26.74 -10.75 1.06
N VAL A 298 25.93 -11.71 0.57
CA VAL A 298 24.49 -11.72 0.81
C VAL A 298 24.12 -12.85 1.77
N HIS A 299 23.43 -12.49 2.85
CA HIS A 299 23.02 -13.39 3.91
C HIS A 299 21.49 -13.48 3.95
N TYR A 300 20.95 -14.69 4.12
CA TYR A 300 19.52 -14.94 4.05
C TYR A 300 19.02 -15.51 5.38
N GLY A 301 18.07 -14.83 6.03
CA GLY A 301 17.58 -15.30 7.32
C GLY A 301 16.63 -14.34 8.02
N LEU A 302 16.59 -14.43 9.35
CA LEU A 302 15.66 -13.67 10.17
C LEU A 302 16.17 -12.26 10.43
N ILE A 303 15.33 -11.25 10.17
CA ILE A 303 15.60 -9.85 10.51
C ILE A 303 14.79 -9.47 11.76
N GLY A 304 15.44 -8.86 12.76
CA GLY A 304 14.79 -8.31 13.93
C GLY A 304 14.30 -6.89 13.68
N SER A 305 13.03 -6.62 13.95
CA SER A 305 12.40 -5.31 13.81
C SER A 305 11.84 -4.85 15.14
N GLY A 306 12.00 -3.58 15.50
CA GLY A 306 11.46 -3.05 16.77
C GLY A 306 11.36 -1.53 16.78
N ASN A 307 10.72 -0.99 17.81
CA ASN A 307 10.72 0.46 18.07
C ASN A 307 11.96 0.90 18.86
N GLN A 308 12.72 -0.05 19.40
CA GLN A 308 13.94 0.20 20.15
C GLN A 308 15.19 -0.05 19.28
N VAL A 309 16.29 0.61 19.62
CA VAL A 309 17.62 0.31 19.04
C VAL A 309 18.41 -0.49 20.06
N ILE A 310 18.98 -1.61 19.62
CA ILE A 310 19.78 -2.45 20.50
C ILE A 310 21.15 -1.80 20.72
N LYS A 311 21.44 -1.47 21.98
CA LYS A 311 22.73 -0.90 22.43
C LYS A 311 23.47 -1.79 23.43
N ASN A 312 22.94 -2.98 23.70
CA ASN A 312 23.52 -3.93 24.66
C ASN A 312 23.86 -5.22 23.93
N GLY A 313 25.17 -5.51 23.82
CA GLY A 313 25.66 -6.68 23.08
C GLY A 313 25.18 -8.00 23.69
N LYS A 314 25.05 -8.11 25.01
CA LYS A 314 24.50 -9.31 25.68
C LYS A 314 23.03 -9.53 25.32
N PHE A 315 22.22 -8.47 25.24
CA PHE A 315 20.82 -8.59 24.84
C PHE A 315 20.68 -8.99 23.37
N ARG A 316 21.48 -8.39 22.49
CA ARG A 316 21.57 -8.83 21.09
C ARG A 316 21.92 -10.31 21.00
N GLU A 317 22.94 -10.74 21.74
CA GLU A 317 23.44 -12.11 21.69
C GLU A 317 22.37 -13.12 22.09
N ARG A 318 21.61 -12.83 23.16
CA ARG A 318 20.46 -13.65 23.56
C ARG A 318 19.43 -13.79 22.43
N LEU A 319 19.11 -12.71 21.74
CA LEU A 319 18.18 -12.75 20.59
C LEU A 319 18.76 -13.53 19.40
N ARG A 320 20.06 -13.40 19.14
CA ARG A 320 20.77 -14.16 18.09
C ARG A 320 20.75 -15.65 18.38
N GLU A 321 21.14 -16.06 19.58
CA GLU A 321 21.19 -17.48 19.98
C GLU A 321 19.80 -18.12 19.97
N LYS A 322 18.80 -17.39 20.47
CA LYS A 322 17.43 -17.91 20.58
C LYS A 322 16.70 -17.99 19.24
N HIS A 323 16.87 -16.98 18.38
CA HIS A 323 16.05 -16.82 17.17
C HIS A 323 16.83 -16.85 15.85
N GLY A 324 18.17 -16.79 15.88
CA GLY A 324 18.99 -16.74 14.67
C GLY A 324 18.88 -15.42 13.92
N VAL A 325 18.67 -14.29 14.63
CA VAL A 325 18.57 -12.96 14.00
C VAL A 325 19.91 -12.54 13.39
N LEU A 326 19.88 -12.09 12.13
CA LEU A 326 21.07 -11.68 11.36
C LEU A 326 21.32 -10.17 11.36
N CYS A 327 20.26 -9.36 11.48
CA CYS A 327 20.37 -7.92 11.64
C CYS A 327 19.16 -7.32 12.35
N PHE A 328 19.32 -6.10 12.88
CA PHE A 328 18.26 -5.33 13.52
C PHE A 328 17.99 -4.00 12.78
N GLU A 329 16.71 -3.63 12.72
CA GLU A 329 16.21 -2.41 12.09
C GLU A 329 14.89 -1.97 12.75
N THR A 330 14.27 -0.88 12.30
CA THR A 330 13.16 -0.25 13.05
C THR A 330 11.82 -0.16 12.31
N GLU A 331 11.68 -0.69 11.11
CA GLU A 331 10.51 -0.40 10.27
C GLU A 331 9.80 -1.64 9.68
N ALA A 332 10.54 -2.72 9.44
CA ALA A 332 10.09 -3.85 8.63
C ALA A 332 8.83 -4.54 9.15
N ALA A 333 8.68 -4.71 10.47
CA ALA A 333 7.49 -5.33 11.05
C ALA A 333 6.21 -4.56 10.67
N GLY A 334 6.28 -3.23 10.66
CA GLY A 334 5.13 -2.39 10.30
C GLY A 334 4.78 -2.48 8.83
N ALA A 335 5.79 -2.49 7.96
CA ALA A 335 5.57 -2.68 6.53
C ALA A 335 5.00 -4.07 6.21
N LEU A 336 5.50 -5.12 6.87
CA LEU A 336 5.00 -6.49 6.72
C LEU A 336 3.56 -6.64 7.21
N GLU A 337 3.13 -5.90 8.22
CA GLU A 337 1.73 -5.92 8.64
C GLU A 337 0.78 -5.40 7.53
N ALA A 338 1.23 -4.41 6.77
CA ALA A 338 0.43 -3.80 5.69
C ALA A 338 0.59 -4.47 4.32
N PHE A 339 1.77 -5.06 4.04
CA PHE A 339 2.16 -5.63 2.75
C PHE A 339 2.85 -6.99 2.86
N ARG A 340 2.72 -7.77 1.78
CA ARG A 340 3.63 -8.90 1.54
C ARG A 340 4.96 -8.38 0.99
N CYS A 341 5.79 -7.79 1.84
CA CYS A 341 7.08 -7.24 1.42
C CYS A 341 8.25 -8.21 1.67
N LEU A 342 9.26 -8.16 0.81
CA LEU A 342 10.59 -8.73 1.09
C LEU A 342 11.46 -7.62 1.68
N VAL A 343 12.17 -7.92 2.76
CA VAL A 343 12.99 -6.94 3.48
C VAL A 343 14.46 -7.16 3.14
N ILE A 344 15.13 -6.09 2.73
CA ILE A 344 16.53 -6.11 2.30
C ILE A 344 17.27 -5.02 3.09
N ARG A 345 18.35 -5.38 3.76
CA ARG A 345 19.10 -4.48 4.63
C ARG A 345 20.58 -4.51 4.29
N GLY A 346 21.11 -3.35 3.93
CA GLY A 346 22.55 -3.14 3.87
C GLY A 346 23.08 -2.90 5.27
N ILE A 347 24.18 -3.53 5.62
CA ILE A 347 24.71 -3.46 6.98
C ILE A 347 25.57 -2.21 7.16
N CYS A 348 25.09 -1.25 7.94
CA CYS A 348 25.76 0.05 8.13
C CYS A 348 26.54 0.14 9.44
N ASP A 349 26.16 -0.63 10.46
CA ASP A 349 26.83 -0.74 11.75
C ASP A 349 26.63 -2.16 12.31
N TYR A 350 27.25 -2.45 13.45
CA TYR A 350 26.98 -3.67 14.21
C TYR A 350 25.98 -3.37 15.31
N ALA A 351 24.98 -4.24 15.48
CA ALA A 351 23.96 -4.07 16.50
C ALA A 351 24.62 -4.19 17.88
N ASP A 352 24.58 -3.12 18.69
CA ASP A 352 25.25 -2.89 19.99
C ASP A 352 26.31 -1.79 20.00
N SER A 353 26.84 -1.45 18.83
CA SER A 353 27.89 -0.45 18.68
C SER A 353 27.32 0.95 18.45
N HIS A 354 28.17 1.98 18.50
CA HIS A 354 27.76 3.31 18.06
C HIS A 354 27.39 3.31 16.57
N LYS A 355 26.55 4.29 16.19
CA LYS A 355 26.24 4.55 14.79
C LYS A 355 27.51 4.77 13.97
N ASN A 356 27.55 4.20 12.78
CA ASN A 356 28.66 4.34 11.86
C ASN A 356 28.22 5.08 10.59
N ASP A 357 28.15 6.41 10.70
CA ASP A 357 27.64 7.29 9.63
C ASP A 357 28.42 7.18 8.32
N MET A 358 29.68 6.74 8.36
CA MET A 358 30.52 6.55 7.16
C MET A 358 30.00 5.42 6.26
N TRP A 359 29.40 4.38 6.84
CA TRP A 359 28.96 3.19 6.11
C TRP A 359 27.52 3.27 5.64
N GLN A 360 26.69 4.17 6.19
CA GLN A 360 25.26 4.25 5.87
C GLN A 360 24.99 4.41 4.37
N GLY A 361 25.73 5.28 3.68
CA GLY A 361 25.54 5.50 2.25
C GLY A 361 25.95 4.27 1.42
N TYR A 362 27.12 3.69 1.70
CA TYR A 362 27.57 2.49 0.99
C TYR A 362 26.65 1.28 1.23
N ALA A 363 26.25 1.05 2.48
CA ALA A 363 25.30 -0.01 2.84
C ALA A 363 23.95 0.16 2.14
N ALA A 364 23.41 1.38 2.09
CA ALA A 364 22.19 1.64 1.33
C ALA A 364 22.37 1.36 -0.17
N LEU A 365 23.56 1.65 -0.72
CA LEU A 365 23.89 1.39 -2.12
C LEU A 365 23.97 -0.10 -2.43
N THR A 366 24.58 -0.92 -1.56
CA THR A 366 24.69 -2.37 -1.76
C THR A 366 23.34 -3.06 -1.63
N ALA A 367 22.50 -2.65 -0.68
CA ALA A 367 21.11 -3.10 -0.57
C ALA A 367 20.29 -2.76 -1.82
N ALA A 368 20.45 -1.54 -2.35
CA ALA A 368 19.79 -1.12 -3.57
C ALA A 368 20.31 -1.87 -4.81
N ALA A 369 21.61 -2.13 -4.89
CA ALA A 369 22.22 -2.92 -5.97
C ALA A 369 21.67 -4.36 -5.98
N TYR A 370 21.60 -5.01 -4.82
CA TYR A 370 20.99 -6.33 -4.71
C TYR A 370 19.53 -6.32 -5.17
N THR A 371 18.80 -5.27 -4.79
CA THR A 371 17.39 -5.11 -5.21
C THR A 371 17.26 -4.94 -6.73
N LYS A 372 18.20 -4.24 -7.37
CA LYS A 372 18.24 -4.14 -8.83
C LYS A 372 18.46 -5.51 -9.47
N ASP A 373 19.44 -6.26 -8.99
CA ASP A 373 19.77 -7.59 -9.52
C ASP A 373 18.59 -8.57 -9.36
N LEU A 374 17.94 -8.55 -8.20
CA LEU A 374 16.71 -9.31 -7.92
C LEU A 374 15.60 -9.00 -8.94
N LEU A 375 15.35 -7.73 -9.25
CA LEU A 375 14.29 -7.37 -10.20
C LEU A 375 14.64 -7.78 -11.63
N LEU A 376 15.90 -7.65 -12.04
CA LEU A 376 16.36 -8.12 -13.35
C LEU A 376 16.22 -9.65 -13.48
N LEU A 377 16.49 -10.41 -12.42
CA LEU A 377 16.28 -11.86 -12.41
C LEU A 377 14.80 -12.23 -12.56
N ILE A 378 13.90 -11.51 -11.88
CA ILE A 378 12.46 -11.77 -11.95
C ILE A 378 11.94 -11.61 -13.40
N GLU A 379 12.45 -10.64 -14.14
CA GLU A 379 12.12 -10.43 -15.56
C GLU A 379 12.59 -11.61 -16.44
N GLY A 380 13.75 -12.20 -16.14
CA GLY A 380 14.36 -13.32 -16.87
C GLY A 380 13.61 -14.67 -16.80
N SER A 381 12.46 -14.73 -16.12
CA SER A 381 11.60 -15.93 -16.03
C SER A 381 10.59 -16.08 -17.19
N VAL A 382 10.61 -15.17 -18.17
CA VAL A 382 9.93 -15.31 -19.47
C VAL A 382 11.00 -15.53 -20.53
N SER A 383 11.11 -16.75 -21.07
CA SER A 383 12.17 -17.10 -22.03
C SER A 383 12.12 -16.23 -23.30
N PRO A 384 13.27 -15.72 -23.79
CA PRO A 384 13.38 -15.11 -25.10
C PRO A 384 13.48 -16.18 -26.19
N GLU A 385 12.43 -16.95 -26.39
CA GLU A 385 12.27 -17.84 -27.55
C GLU A 385 10.97 -17.52 -28.28
N SER A 386 10.84 -16.27 -28.75
CA SER A 386 9.89 -15.96 -29.83
C SER A 386 10.30 -14.75 -30.69
N THR A 387 11.55 -14.29 -30.60
CA THR A 387 12.12 -13.32 -31.55
C THR A 387 13.03 -14.03 -32.54
N ALA A 388 12.48 -15.06 -33.20
CA ALA A 388 12.99 -15.56 -34.46
C ALA A 388 11.86 -15.47 -35.49
N SER A 389 11.68 -14.28 -36.07
CA SER A 389 11.08 -14.15 -37.40
C SER A 389 11.80 -13.01 -38.14
N THR A 390 12.90 -13.39 -38.77
CA THR A 390 13.32 -13.01 -40.13
C THR A 390 12.81 -11.66 -40.66
N SER A 391 13.73 -10.71 -40.80
CA SER A 391 13.67 -9.68 -41.84
C SER A 391 13.69 -10.33 -43.23
N PRO A 392 12.84 -9.93 -44.19
CA PRO A 392 13.08 -10.25 -45.60
C PRO A 392 14.14 -9.29 -46.15
N SER A 393 15.19 -9.84 -46.76
CA SER A 393 16.11 -9.11 -47.63
C SER A 393 15.49 -8.89 -49.01
N GLU A 394 15.71 -7.72 -49.60
CA GLU A 394 15.32 -7.37 -50.97
C GLU A 394 16.12 -8.15 -52.04
N ALA A 395 15.40 -8.52 -53.11
CA ALA A 395 15.79 -8.74 -54.52
C ALA A 395 16.92 -9.74 -54.87
N ASP A 396 16.57 -10.86 -55.54
CA ASP A 396 16.65 -11.06 -57.00
C ASP A 396 16.37 -12.54 -57.40
N ILE A 397 16.01 -12.73 -58.68
CA ILE A 397 15.27 -13.85 -59.33
C ILE A 397 16.22 -14.99 -59.81
N PRO A 398 15.79 -15.98 -60.64
CA PRO A 398 15.36 -17.37 -60.36
C PRO A 398 16.38 -18.48 -60.79
N GLU A 399 16.12 -19.75 -60.44
CA GLU A 399 15.94 -20.90 -61.39
C GLU A 399 16.06 -22.28 -60.71
N ASN A 400 15.10 -23.14 -61.04
CA ASN A 400 15.16 -24.61 -61.19
C ASN A 400 16.12 -25.45 -60.33
N ILE A 401 15.57 -26.43 -59.60
CA ILE A 401 15.55 -27.86 -59.99
C ILE A 401 14.84 -28.66 -58.87
N ASN A 402 13.79 -29.38 -59.28
CA ASN A 402 13.11 -30.44 -58.55
C ASN A 402 14.01 -31.69 -58.48
N LEU A 403 13.83 -32.59 -57.49
CA LEU A 403 13.87 -34.06 -57.68
C LEU A 403 13.72 -34.83 -56.35
N GLY A 404 12.49 -35.28 -56.07
CA GLY A 404 12.15 -36.68 -55.77
C GLY A 404 12.66 -37.37 -54.49
N LEU A 405 11.75 -37.55 -53.51
CA LEU A 405 11.26 -38.83 -52.92
C LEU A 405 12.23 -39.98 -52.48
N PRO A 406 11.80 -40.93 -51.62
CA PRO A 406 12.41 -41.29 -50.32
C PRO A 406 12.92 -42.76 -50.25
N ALA A 407 13.43 -43.20 -49.08
CA ALA A 407 12.94 -44.38 -48.32
C ALA A 407 13.96 -45.00 -47.31
N HIS A 408 13.37 -45.66 -46.29
CA HIS A 408 13.90 -46.73 -45.39
C HIS A 408 14.97 -46.38 -44.33
N GLY A 409 14.94 -46.86 -43.08
CA GLY A 409 14.09 -47.82 -42.36
C GLY A 409 14.87 -48.54 -41.25
N LEU A 410 14.16 -48.99 -40.18
CA LEU A 410 14.51 -50.03 -39.17
C LEU A 410 15.50 -49.62 -38.04
N ASN A 411 15.42 -50.06 -36.77
CA ASN A 411 14.47 -50.83 -35.93
C ASN A 411 14.93 -50.61 -34.45
N GLN A 412 14.04 -50.32 -33.49
CA GLN A 412 13.54 -51.19 -32.39
C GLN A 412 14.54 -51.88 -31.44
N GLY A 413 14.28 -51.73 -30.12
CA GLY A 413 14.78 -52.61 -29.04
C GLY A 413 14.41 -52.11 -27.64
N ALA A 414 13.42 -52.76 -27.00
CA ALA A 414 12.91 -52.48 -25.64
C ALA A 414 13.64 -53.29 -24.54
N THR A 415 13.59 -52.84 -23.28
CA THR A 415 12.96 -53.53 -22.11
C THR A 415 13.55 -53.16 -20.73
N ASN A 416 12.62 -52.91 -19.79
CA ASN A 416 12.53 -53.34 -18.38
C ASN A 416 13.32 -52.70 -17.22
N TYR A 417 12.51 -52.31 -16.21
CA TYR A 417 12.79 -52.04 -14.79
C TYR A 417 13.27 -53.27 -13.99
N PRO A 418 13.83 -53.03 -12.79
CA PRO A 418 13.27 -53.60 -11.54
C PRO A 418 13.10 -52.50 -10.46
N SER A 419 11.93 -52.36 -9.82
CA SER A 419 11.41 -53.11 -8.64
C SER A 419 12.14 -52.84 -7.32
N ASN A 420 11.48 -52.03 -6.48
CA ASN A 420 11.74 -51.80 -5.06
C ASN A 420 11.40 -53.05 -4.23
N PRO A 421 12.06 -53.30 -3.09
CA PRO A 421 11.28 -53.61 -1.90
C PRO A 421 11.79 -53.03 -0.56
N LEU A 422 10.79 -52.67 0.26
CA LEU A 422 10.68 -52.76 1.72
C LEU A 422 11.20 -51.63 2.62
N ALA A 423 10.20 -51.00 3.23
CA ALA A 423 10.19 -50.16 4.41
C ALA A 423 10.89 -50.75 5.65
N GLN A 424 11.64 -49.91 6.36
CA GLN A 424 11.73 -49.92 7.83
C GLN A 424 11.74 -48.48 8.37
N LYS A 425 10.95 -48.28 9.45
CA LYS A 425 10.69 -47.03 10.17
C LYS A 425 11.88 -46.64 11.10
N PRO A 426 11.92 -45.38 11.58
CA PRO A 426 13.13 -44.72 12.06
C PRO A 426 13.60 -45.20 13.44
N GLN A 427 14.91 -45.39 13.58
CA GLN A 427 15.57 -45.59 14.88
C GLN A 427 15.78 -44.25 15.59
N VAL A 428 15.17 -44.20 16.77
CA VAL A 428 15.35 -43.19 17.81
C VAL A 428 16.73 -43.38 18.43
N TYR A 429 17.60 -42.37 18.32
CA TYR A 429 18.82 -42.30 19.13
C TYR A 429 18.49 -41.57 20.44
N GLN A 430 18.27 -42.34 21.50
CA GLN A 430 18.36 -41.89 22.88
C GLN A 430 19.83 -41.99 23.32
N GLN A 431 20.40 -40.90 23.82
CA GLN A 431 21.59 -40.94 24.67
C GLN A 431 21.27 -40.37 26.06
N PRO A 432 21.99 -40.83 27.11
CA PRO A 432 21.49 -40.85 28.47
C PRO A 432 21.63 -39.51 29.18
N ILE A 433 20.64 -39.22 30.03
CA ILE A 433 20.63 -38.12 31.00
C ILE A 433 21.34 -38.65 32.26
N ASP A 434 22.57 -38.22 32.49
CA ASP A 434 23.19 -38.27 33.81
C ASP A 434 22.93 -36.94 34.51
N SER A 435 22.06 -37.02 35.49
CA SER A 435 21.60 -35.96 36.36
C SER A 435 22.52 -35.81 37.57
N GLU A 436 23.21 -34.66 37.69
CA GLU A 436 23.62 -34.12 38.98
C GLU A 436 23.06 -32.69 39.14
N PRO A 437 22.42 -32.37 40.29
CA PRO A 437 21.81 -31.07 40.51
C PRO A 437 22.85 -30.03 40.96
N PRO A 438 22.79 -28.77 40.50
CA PRO A 438 23.61 -27.70 41.06
C PRO A 438 23.11 -27.32 42.47
N PRO A 439 24.00 -26.82 43.35
CA PRO A 439 23.72 -26.60 44.76
C PRO A 439 22.75 -25.43 45.00
N ARG A 440 21.87 -25.62 45.99
CA ARG A 440 20.98 -24.59 46.53
C ARG A 440 21.79 -23.42 47.08
N TYR A 441 21.64 -22.24 46.49
CA TYR A 441 22.06 -20.98 47.11
C TYR A 441 20.93 -20.43 47.98
N THR A 442 21.18 -20.35 49.28
CA THR A 442 20.38 -19.62 50.27
C THR A 442 20.65 -18.11 50.16
N PRO A 443 19.64 -17.22 50.19
CA PRO A 443 19.89 -15.79 50.36
C PRO A 443 20.14 -15.48 51.84
N SER A 444 21.36 -15.09 52.18
CA SER A 444 21.68 -14.46 53.46
C SER A 444 21.24 -13.00 53.46
N ALA A 445 20.46 -12.64 54.47
CA ALA A 445 20.02 -11.27 54.76
C ALA A 445 21.18 -10.37 55.23
N HIS A 446 21.30 -9.18 54.65
CA HIS A 446 21.81 -7.94 55.28
C HIS A 446 21.22 -6.78 54.45
N SER A 447 20.23 -6.01 54.91
CA SER A 447 20.31 -4.90 55.89
C SER A 447 21.30 -3.79 55.48
N SER A 448 20.80 -2.77 54.78
CA SER A 448 21.25 -1.37 54.95
C SER A 448 20.38 -0.36 54.19
N GLN A 449 19.45 0.24 54.94
CA GLN A 449 19.19 1.69 55.07
C GLN A 449 19.04 2.55 53.79
N HIS A 450 17.80 2.91 53.50
CA HIS A 450 17.41 4.11 52.74
C HIS A 450 17.42 5.36 53.65
N PRO A 451 17.83 6.54 53.16
CA PRO A 451 17.45 7.81 53.77
C PRO A 451 16.17 8.39 53.13
N SER A 452 15.25 8.77 54.02
CA SER A 452 14.02 9.54 53.85
C SER A 452 14.28 10.95 53.27
N VAL A 453 13.32 11.61 52.59
CA VAL A 453 12.38 12.68 53.08
C VAL A 453 11.97 13.51 51.83
N PRO A 454 10.85 14.29 51.71
CA PRO A 454 9.48 14.26 52.26
C PRO A 454 8.34 14.35 51.20
N VAL A 455 7.10 14.14 51.65
CA VAL A 455 5.82 14.44 50.98
C VAL A 455 5.24 15.78 51.49
N MET A 456 4.66 16.60 50.60
CA MET A 456 3.51 17.54 50.75
C MET A 456 3.43 18.38 49.46
N GLN A 457 2.32 18.86 48.88
CA GLN A 457 0.90 18.88 49.19
C GLN A 457 0.14 19.26 47.89
N HIS A 458 -1.14 18.91 47.83
CA HIS A 458 -2.12 19.35 46.82
C HIS A 458 -2.17 20.88 46.66
N HIS A 459 -2.32 21.36 45.42
CA HIS A 459 -2.82 22.70 45.13
C HIS A 459 -4.13 22.67 44.36
N GLN A 460 -5.09 23.37 44.95
CA GLN A 460 -6.49 23.50 44.59
C GLN A 460 -6.69 24.53 43.47
N GLN A 461 -7.75 24.33 42.69
CA GLN A 461 -8.34 25.33 41.80
C GLN A 461 -8.90 26.53 42.61
N PRO A 462 -8.83 27.77 42.09
CA PRO A 462 -9.54 28.89 42.71
C PRO A 462 -10.99 28.98 42.24
N LYS A 463 -11.88 29.17 43.22
CA LYS A 463 -13.32 29.40 43.10
C LYS A 463 -13.63 30.83 42.63
N LYS A 464 -14.78 30.96 41.98
CA LYS A 464 -15.54 32.19 41.73
C LYS A 464 -15.96 32.89 43.03
N THR A 465 -16.11 34.20 42.97
CA THR A 465 -16.93 35.01 43.89
C THR A 465 -17.92 35.85 43.09
N ASP A 466 -19.19 35.79 43.51
CA ASP A 466 -20.32 36.57 43.01
C ASP A 466 -20.50 37.87 43.82
N SER A 467 -20.74 38.99 43.12
CA SER A 467 -21.33 40.25 43.61
C SER A 467 -21.49 41.13 42.35
N GLU A 468 -22.63 41.65 41.87
CA GLU A 468 -23.91 42.02 42.48
C GLU A 468 -25.03 41.99 41.41
N LYS A 469 -26.26 41.75 41.87
CA LYS A 469 -27.52 41.89 41.12
C LYS A 469 -28.00 43.35 41.14
N LYS A 470 -28.61 43.81 40.04
CA LYS A 470 -29.99 44.42 39.95
C LYS A 470 -30.08 45.56 38.92
N HIS A 471 -30.92 45.41 37.88
CA HIS A 471 -32.23 46.08 37.71
C HIS A 471 -32.65 46.28 36.23
N ALA A 472 -33.96 46.03 36.00
CA ALA A 472 -34.87 46.52 34.95
C ALA A 472 -34.51 46.19 33.48
N GLU A 473 -35.15 45.22 32.82
CA GLU A 473 -36.53 45.19 32.28
C GLU A 473 -36.92 46.36 31.36
N GLN A 474 -37.19 45.94 30.11
CA GLN A 474 -38.08 46.47 29.08
C GLN A 474 -37.56 47.44 28.00
N ASN A 475 -37.80 46.98 26.77
CA ASN A 475 -37.80 47.67 25.48
C ASN A 475 -36.46 47.87 24.77
N THR A 476 -36.13 46.94 23.88
CA THR A 476 -36.17 47.11 22.41
C THR A 476 -35.39 45.98 21.74
N SER A 477 -36.05 45.23 20.84
CA SER A 477 -35.50 44.40 19.75
C SER A 477 -34.35 43.39 20.07
N PRO A 478 -34.39 42.15 19.55
CA PRO A 478 -33.25 41.24 19.72
C PRO A 478 -31.98 41.90 19.15
N PRO A 479 -30.86 41.92 19.91
CA PRO A 479 -29.63 42.51 19.42
C PRO A 479 -29.19 41.69 18.22
N ARG A 480 -28.91 42.38 17.10
CA ARG A 480 -28.27 41.76 15.93
C ARG A 480 -27.05 40.98 16.43
N PRO A 481 -26.89 39.70 16.07
CA PRO A 481 -25.68 38.98 16.44
C PRO A 481 -24.49 39.78 15.95
N PHE A 482 -23.52 39.96 16.85
CA PHE A 482 -22.23 40.60 16.62
C PHE A 482 -21.69 40.17 15.26
N VAL A 483 -21.84 41.04 14.25
CA VAL A 483 -21.04 40.97 13.04
C VAL A 483 -19.69 41.50 13.48
N SER A 484 -18.81 40.61 13.93
CA SER A 484 -17.39 40.89 13.77
C SER A 484 -17.23 41.18 12.28
N GLN A 485 -16.86 42.41 11.94
CA GLN A 485 -16.40 42.72 10.59
C GLN A 485 -15.08 41.97 10.37
N SER A 486 -15.17 40.65 10.16
CA SER A 486 -14.20 39.95 9.35
C SER A 486 -14.44 40.49 7.95
N SER A 487 -13.44 41.22 7.44
CA SER A 487 -13.23 41.48 6.02
C SER A 487 -14.01 40.50 5.15
N GLN A 488 -14.94 41.01 4.34
CA GLN A 488 -15.61 40.16 3.35
C GLN A 488 -14.53 39.37 2.60
N PRO A 489 -14.60 38.03 2.58
CA PRO A 489 -13.63 37.25 1.83
C PRO A 489 -13.75 37.70 0.37
N PRO A 490 -12.62 37.91 -0.33
CA PRO A 490 -12.64 38.47 -1.66
C PRO A 490 -13.57 37.65 -2.54
N ASN A 491 -14.46 38.36 -3.24
CA ASN A 491 -15.41 37.81 -4.19
C ASN A 491 -14.65 37.07 -5.32
N HIS A 492 -14.32 35.80 -5.07
CA HIS A 492 -13.69 34.92 -6.02
C HIS A 492 -14.51 33.63 -6.09
N SER A 493 -15.46 33.56 -7.02
CA SER A 493 -16.22 32.33 -7.32
C SER A 493 -15.30 31.10 -7.51
N ARG A 494 -14.08 31.34 -8.00
CA ARG A 494 -13.01 30.34 -8.10
C ARG A 494 -12.59 29.74 -6.76
N VAL A 495 -12.44 30.54 -5.70
CA VAL A 495 -12.03 30.08 -4.37
C VAL A 495 -13.17 29.30 -3.71
N ARG A 496 -14.42 29.79 -3.84
CA ARG A 496 -15.62 29.09 -3.33
C ARG A 496 -15.81 27.72 -3.99
N LYS A 497 -15.65 27.66 -5.32
CA LYS A 497 -15.72 26.41 -6.09
C LYS A 497 -14.54 25.49 -5.78
N TYR A 498 -13.33 26.02 -5.63
CA TYR A 498 -12.14 25.22 -5.28
C TYR A 498 -12.30 24.54 -3.93
N TYR A 499 -12.55 25.29 -2.85
CA TYR A 499 -12.76 24.70 -1.53
C TYR A 499 -14.06 23.88 -1.47
N GLY A 500 -15.08 24.24 -2.26
CA GLY A 500 -16.29 23.44 -2.41
C GLY A 500 -16.02 22.07 -3.01
N ARG A 501 -15.16 21.94 -4.02
CA ARG A 501 -14.70 20.63 -4.52
C ARG A 501 -13.97 19.85 -3.43
N MET A 502 -13.11 20.50 -2.64
CA MET A 502 -12.43 19.83 -1.52
C MET A 502 -13.41 19.38 -0.42
N VAL A 503 -14.50 20.12 -0.19
CA VAL A 503 -15.60 19.69 0.68
C VAL A 503 -16.25 18.41 0.17
N ILE A 504 -16.49 18.28 -1.15
CA ILE A 504 -17.03 17.05 -1.75
C ILE A 504 -16.09 15.86 -1.54
N GLU A 505 -14.79 16.02 -1.86
CA GLU A 505 -13.82 14.92 -1.73
C GLU A 505 -13.64 14.47 -0.28
N ALA A 506 -13.57 15.42 0.66
CA ALA A 506 -13.52 15.10 2.08
C ALA A 506 -14.82 14.43 2.57
N ALA A 507 -15.98 14.80 2.02
CA ALA A 507 -17.26 14.18 2.34
C ALA A 507 -17.41 12.76 1.80
N LYS A 508 -16.89 12.46 0.60
CA LYS A 508 -16.77 11.08 0.07
C LYS A 508 -16.02 10.15 1.01
N ALA A 509 -14.98 10.66 1.67
CA ALA A 509 -14.18 9.93 2.65
C ALA A 509 -14.77 9.95 4.07
N GLY A 510 -15.91 10.63 4.31
CA GLY A 510 -16.51 10.76 5.64
C GLY A 510 -15.73 11.64 6.62
N ASN A 511 -14.75 12.43 6.16
CA ASN A 511 -13.83 13.17 7.02
C ASN A 511 -14.41 14.51 7.48
N MET A 512 -15.24 14.46 8.53
CA MET A 512 -15.90 15.64 9.12
C MET A 512 -14.93 16.76 9.54
N PRO A 513 -13.78 16.51 10.22
CA PRO A 513 -12.83 17.58 10.55
C PRO A 513 -12.31 18.35 9.33
N VAL A 514 -12.01 17.64 8.23
CA VAL A 514 -11.50 18.27 7.00
C VAL A 514 -12.60 19.05 6.28
N VAL A 515 -13.81 18.49 6.20
CA VAL A 515 -14.98 19.20 5.67
C VAL A 515 -15.19 20.51 6.43
N LYS A 516 -15.16 20.47 7.78
CA LYS A 516 -15.31 21.67 8.62
C LYS A 516 -14.28 22.73 8.25
N LYS A 517 -13.00 22.34 8.14
CA LYS A 517 -11.91 23.25 7.79
C LYS A 517 -12.09 23.89 6.41
N PHE A 518 -12.56 23.17 5.41
CA PHE A 518 -12.76 23.74 4.07
C PHE A 518 -14.01 24.63 3.98
N LEU A 519 -15.06 24.31 4.74
CA LEU A 519 -16.19 25.22 4.92
C LEU A 519 -15.77 26.52 5.61
N GLU A 520 -14.94 26.44 6.66
CA GLU A 520 -14.35 27.63 7.34
C GLU A 520 -13.48 28.48 6.40
N LYS A 521 -12.86 27.87 5.39
CA LYS A 521 -12.11 28.58 4.33
C LYS A 521 -12.98 29.14 3.21
N GLY A 522 -14.30 29.05 3.32
CA GLY A 522 -15.26 29.60 2.36
C GLY A 522 -15.66 28.66 1.23
N GLY A 523 -15.46 27.35 1.38
CA GLY A 523 -15.97 26.34 0.45
C GLY A 523 -17.49 26.34 0.39
N ASP A 524 -18.06 26.29 -0.81
CA ASP A 524 -19.50 26.22 -1.00
C ASP A 524 -19.99 24.77 -0.80
N PRO A 525 -20.82 24.47 0.24
CA PRO A 525 -21.32 23.12 0.50
C PRO A 525 -22.24 22.58 -0.60
N ASN A 526 -22.72 23.44 -1.50
CA ASN A 526 -23.56 23.09 -2.64
C ASN A 526 -22.78 22.91 -3.95
N THR A 527 -21.44 22.95 -3.88
CA THR A 527 -20.63 22.58 -5.05
C THR A 527 -20.97 21.16 -5.48
N THR A 528 -21.01 20.94 -6.80
CA THR A 528 -21.33 19.65 -7.41
C THR A 528 -20.10 19.04 -8.10
N THR A 529 -20.09 17.72 -8.27
CA THR A 529 -19.14 17.05 -9.16
C THR A 529 -19.50 17.34 -10.62
N ASP A 530 -18.49 17.38 -11.51
CA ASP A 530 -18.71 17.79 -12.91
C ASP A 530 -19.45 16.71 -13.74
N ASP A 531 -19.47 15.46 -13.26
CA ASP A 531 -20.00 14.29 -13.95
C ASP A 531 -21.47 14.00 -13.61
N TRP A 532 -21.79 13.89 -12.32
CA TRP A 532 -23.12 13.47 -11.82
C TRP A 532 -23.89 14.56 -11.09
N ASP A 533 -23.35 15.77 -11.00
CA ASP A 533 -23.86 16.86 -10.16
C ASP A 533 -24.08 16.48 -8.68
N LEU A 534 -23.24 15.58 -8.14
CA LEU A 534 -23.35 15.15 -6.75
C LEU A 534 -22.72 16.18 -5.80
N THR A 535 -23.43 16.51 -4.73
CA THR A 535 -22.93 17.37 -3.65
C THR A 535 -22.29 16.55 -2.52
N ALA A 536 -21.56 17.21 -1.64
CA ALA A 536 -21.03 16.60 -0.41
C ALA A 536 -22.12 15.92 0.44
N LEU A 537 -23.36 16.46 0.40
CA LEU A 537 -24.48 15.92 1.15
C LEU A 537 -24.99 14.58 0.59
N HIS A 538 -24.89 14.35 -0.73
CA HIS A 538 -25.20 13.04 -1.33
C HIS A 538 -24.25 11.96 -0.77
N TYR A 539 -22.94 12.24 -0.80
CA TYR A 539 -21.94 11.29 -0.28
C TYR A 539 -22.06 11.04 1.22
N ALA A 540 -22.30 12.11 2.00
CA ALA A 540 -22.57 11.95 3.44
C ALA A 540 -23.82 11.09 3.68
N ALA A 541 -24.83 11.20 2.81
CA ALA A 541 -26.06 10.43 2.90
C ALA A 541 -25.89 8.96 2.53
N MET A 542 -25.03 8.62 1.55
CA MET A 542 -24.71 7.23 1.20
C MET A 542 -23.88 6.50 2.27
N GLY A 543 -22.97 7.22 2.95
CA GLY A 543 -21.97 6.63 3.86
C GLY A 543 -22.34 6.50 5.35
N SER A 544 -23.60 6.73 5.74
CA SER A 544 -24.06 6.80 7.15
C SER A 544 -23.35 7.87 8.00
N HIS A 545 -22.82 8.94 7.40
CA HIS A 545 -21.98 9.91 8.13
C HIS A 545 -22.81 10.95 8.91
N ASN A 546 -23.55 10.51 9.93
CA ASN A 546 -24.50 11.31 10.74
C ASN A 546 -23.99 12.69 11.17
N GLY A 547 -22.75 12.76 11.69
CA GLY A 547 -22.16 14.01 12.15
C GLY A 547 -21.76 14.94 11.01
N LEU A 548 -21.31 14.38 9.88
CA LEU A 548 -20.98 15.12 8.67
C LEU A 548 -22.25 15.66 7.99
N THR A 549 -23.31 14.86 7.89
CA THR A 549 -24.62 15.29 7.37
C THR A 549 -25.11 16.51 8.13
N GLN A 550 -25.08 16.48 9.47
CA GLN A 550 -25.46 17.63 10.30
C GLN A 550 -24.57 18.86 10.06
N LEU A 551 -23.25 18.67 9.96
CA LEU A 551 -22.32 19.76 9.69
C LEU A 551 -22.63 20.44 8.35
N LEU A 552 -22.82 19.66 7.30
CA LEU A 552 -23.12 20.15 5.95
C LEU A 552 -24.47 20.89 5.91
N LEU A 553 -25.51 20.33 6.53
CA LEU A 553 -26.82 20.97 6.62
C LEU A 553 -26.74 22.30 7.40
N ARG A 554 -26.02 22.33 8.54
CA ARG A 554 -25.78 23.58 9.29
C ARG A 554 -24.97 24.61 8.50
N ALA A 555 -24.12 24.16 7.58
CA ALA A 555 -23.37 25.03 6.69
C ALA A 555 -24.18 25.52 5.48
N GLY A 556 -25.45 25.09 5.32
CA GLY A 556 -26.34 25.51 4.24
C GLY A 556 -26.33 24.60 3.01
N ALA A 557 -25.94 23.34 3.14
CA ALA A 557 -26.12 22.35 2.08
C ALA A 557 -27.61 22.15 1.77
N ASN A 558 -27.97 22.13 0.48
CA ASN A 558 -29.33 21.94 0.00
C ASN A 558 -29.74 20.46 0.16
N PRO A 559 -30.71 20.14 1.04
CA PRO A 559 -31.17 18.77 1.24
C PRO A 559 -31.91 18.20 0.02
N ASN A 560 -32.33 19.05 -0.91
CA ASN A 560 -33.04 18.71 -2.15
C ASN A 560 -32.16 18.88 -3.39
N ALA A 561 -30.83 18.86 -3.24
CA ALA A 561 -29.93 18.81 -4.40
C ALA A 561 -30.22 17.54 -5.21
N ARG A 562 -30.16 17.63 -6.55
CA ARG A 562 -30.54 16.55 -7.46
C ARG A 562 -29.37 16.18 -8.35
N ALA A 563 -29.05 14.89 -8.41
CA ALA A 563 -28.05 14.35 -9.32
C ALA A 563 -28.50 14.49 -10.79
N LYS A 564 -27.56 14.73 -11.71
CA LYS A 564 -27.83 15.10 -13.11
C LYS A 564 -28.66 14.10 -13.91
N TYR A 565 -28.39 12.80 -13.72
CA TYR A 565 -28.93 11.75 -14.60
C TYR A 565 -29.98 10.88 -13.91
N THR A 566 -29.82 10.67 -12.62
CA THR A 566 -30.71 9.84 -11.81
C THR A 566 -31.71 10.68 -11.04
N ASN A 567 -31.46 11.98 -10.94
CA ASN A 567 -32.31 12.89 -10.19
C ASN A 567 -32.41 12.51 -8.69
N ASN A 568 -31.50 11.66 -8.22
CA ASN A 568 -31.41 11.22 -6.84
C ASN A 568 -31.15 12.42 -5.94
N THR A 569 -31.84 12.44 -4.80
CA THR A 569 -31.60 13.38 -3.71
C THR A 569 -30.76 12.73 -2.61
N PRO A 570 -30.14 13.50 -1.71
CA PRO A 570 -29.53 12.94 -0.50
C PRO A 570 -30.51 12.07 0.31
N LEU A 571 -31.81 12.39 0.31
CA LEU A 571 -32.83 11.59 1.00
C LEU A 571 -32.99 10.22 0.34
N PHE A 572 -33.05 10.16 -0.99
CA PHE A 572 -33.11 8.92 -1.75
C PHE A 572 -31.87 8.04 -1.49
N GLU A 573 -30.68 8.63 -1.52
CA GLU A 573 -29.43 7.91 -1.26
C GLU A 573 -29.39 7.31 0.17
N ALA A 574 -29.82 8.08 1.18
CA ALA A 574 -29.91 7.61 2.55
C ALA A 574 -30.94 6.48 2.71
N ALA A 575 -32.08 6.57 2.01
CA ALA A 575 -33.14 5.56 2.04
C ALA A 575 -32.72 4.25 1.37
N SER A 576 -32.09 4.33 0.19
CA SER A 576 -31.52 3.17 -0.51
C SER A 576 -30.43 2.47 0.32
N SER A 577 -29.65 3.25 1.08
CA SER A 577 -28.55 2.74 1.91
C SER A 577 -28.96 2.34 3.34
N GLY A 578 -30.21 2.56 3.76
CA GLY A 578 -30.72 2.16 5.08
C GLY A 578 -30.37 3.09 6.24
N HIS A 579 -29.96 4.33 5.97
CA HIS A 579 -29.39 5.24 6.96
C HIS A 579 -30.45 6.10 7.66
N ARG A 580 -31.30 5.47 8.48
CA ARG A 580 -32.42 6.12 9.19
C ARG A 580 -32.08 7.44 9.91
N LYS A 581 -30.92 7.52 10.58
CA LYS A 581 -30.51 8.77 11.28
C LYS A 581 -30.22 9.91 10.31
N VAL A 582 -29.63 9.62 9.15
CA VAL A 582 -29.40 10.60 8.09
C VAL A 582 -30.74 11.08 7.52
N ILE A 583 -31.66 10.16 7.23
CA ILE A 583 -33.04 10.49 6.80
C ILE A 583 -33.67 11.47 7.79
N GLN A 584 -33.60 11.18 9.09
CA GLN A 584 -34.14 12.07 10.12
C GLN A 584 -33.52 13.47 10.08
N TYR A 585 -32.20 13.60 9.88
CA TYR A 585 -31.55 14.91 9.76
C TYR A 585 -31.98 15.65 8.50
N LEU A 586 -32.07 14.97 7.35
CA LEU A 586 -32.48 15.55 6.08
C LEU A 586 -33.91 16.08 6.14
N LEU A 587 -34.86 15.28 6.65
CA LEU A 587 -36.26 15.68 6.81
C LEU A 587 -36.42 16.88 7.74
N ARG A 588 -35.69 16.91 8.86
CA ARG A 588 -35.67 18.06 9.78
C ARG A 588 -35.15 19.35 9.14
N HIS A 589 -34.38 19.27 8.06
CA HIS A 589 -33.88 20.42 7.32
C HIS A 589 -34.66 20.66 6.02
N GLY A 590 -35.83 20.05 5.84
CA GLY A 590 -36.74 20.32 4.72
C GLY A 590 -36.46 19.50 3.46
N ALA A 591 -35.88 18.31 3.59
CA ALA A 591 -35.85 17.36 2.48
C ALA A 591 -37.29 16.97 2.06
N ASP A 592 -37.56 17.03 0.76
CA ASP A 592 -38.83 16.67 0.15
C ASP A 592 -38.90 15.15 -0.04
N VAL A 593 -39.91 14.54 0.60
CA VAL A 593 -40.14 13.09 0.60
C VAL A 593 -40.67 12.56 -0.73
N GLU A 594 -41.29 13.43 -1.53
CA GLU A 594 -42.00 13.06 -2.77
C GLU A 594 -41.15 13.25 -4.04
N VAL A 595 -39.83 13.43 -3.90
CA VAL A 595 -38.96 13.58 -5.07
C VAL A 595 -38.84 12.25 -5.82
N HIS A 596 -39.34 12.24 -7.05
CA HIS A 596 -39.22 11.14 -8.00
C HIS A 596 -37.81 11.11 -8.58
N CYS A 597 -37.03 10.09 -8.24
CA CYS A 597 -35.63 9.91 -8.62
C CYS A 597 -35.54 8.92 -9.80
N GLN A 598 -34.49 8.09 -9.84
CA GLN A 598 -34.24 7.20 -10.97
C GLN A 598 -35.42 6.25 -11.20
N ARG A 599 -35.92 6.19 -12.44
CA ARG A 599 -37.10 5.41 -12.85
C ARG A 599 -38.39 5.81 -12.11
N GLY A 600 -38.54 7.09 -11.77
CA GLY A 600 -39.71 7.60 -11.05
C GLY A 600 -39.77 7.23 -9.57
N LYS A 601 -38.81 6.49 -9.02
CA LYS A 601 -38.85 6.00 -7.64
C LYS A 601 -38.68 7.11 -6.61
N THR A 602 -39.50 7.11 -5.58
CA THR A 602 -39.31 7.97 -4.38
C THR A 602 -38.35 7.34 -3.37
N ALA A 603 -37.98 8.08 -2.32
CA ALA A 603 -37.18 7.52 -1.22
C ALA A 603 -37.86 6.32 -0.54
N LEU A 604 -39.20 6.30 -0.48
CA LEU A 604 -39.97 5.20 0.08
C LEU A 604 -39.86 3.92 -0.77
N HIS A 605 -39.92 4.06 -2.10
CA HIS A 605 -39.67 2.96 -3.03
C HIS A 605 -38.29 2.33 -2.79
N ALA A 606 -37.24 3.16 -2.69
CA ALA A 606 -35.88 2.69 -2.48
C ALA A 606 -35.71 1.96 -1.13
N ALA A 607 -36.28 2.49 -0.04
CA ALA A 607 -36.22 1.83 1.26
C ALA A 607 -36.99 0.50 1.27
N ALA A 608 -38.14 0.45 0.59
CA ALA A 608 -38.98 -0.73 0.50
C ALA A 608 -38.33 -1.83 -0.36
N GLU A 609 -37.77 -1.49 -1.52
CA GLU A 609 -37.03 -2.40 -2.41
C GLU A 609 -35.74 -2.96 -1.78
N LYS A 610 -35.09 -2.20 -0.88
CA LYS A 610 -33.85 -2.61 -0.21
C LYS A 610 -34.04 -3.25 1.17
N GLY A 611 -35.28 -3.39 1.63
CA GLY A 611 -35.57 -4.10 2.87
C GLY A 611 -35.31 -3.30 4.16
N HIS A 612 -35.24 -1.96 4.07
CA HIS A 612 -34.90 -1.10 5.21
C HIS A 612 -36.14 -0.70 6.01
N VAL A 613 -36.67 -1.64 6.81
CA VAL A 613 -37.91 -1.48 7.61
C VAL A 613 -37.97 -0.16 8.37
N ALA A 614 -36.95 0.15 9.16
CA ALA A 614 -36.94 1.35 9.99
C ALA A 614 -36.85 2.67 9.18
N CYS A 615 -36.43 2.61 7.92
CA CYS A 615 -36.46 3.75 7.00
C CYS A 615 -37.86 3.91 6.39
N VAL A 616 -38.51 2.80 6.01
CA VAL A 616 -39.91 2.79 5.53
C VAL A 616 -40.84 3.39 6.59
N GLU A 617 -40.75 2.92 7.84
CA GLU A 617 -41.56 3.45 8.94
C GLU A 617 -41.37 4.97 9.12
N LEU A 618 -40.12 5.44 9.12
CA LEU A 618 -39.81 6.85 9.28
C LEU A 618 -40.31 7.71 8.11
N LEU A 619 -40.18 7.23 6.88
CA LEU A 619 -40.64 7.96 5.69
C LEU A 619 -42.17 8.06 5.66
N VAL A 620 -42.89 6.98 5.94
CA VAL A 620 -44.36 6.98 6.08
C VAL A 620 -44.81 7.92 7.20
N GLN A 621 -44.17 7.86 8.38
CA GLN A 621 -44.44 8.79 9.49
C GLN A 621 -44.18 10.25 9.10
N SER A 622 -43.31 10.47 8.10
CA SER A 622 -42.98 11.78 7.55
C SER A 622 -43.84 12.14 6.32
N LYS A 623 -45.00 11.48 6.17
CA LYS A 623 -46.01 11.70 5.13
C LYS A 623 -45.55 11.34 3.70
N ALA A 624 -44.62 10.39 3.56
CA ALA A 624 -44.36 9.81 2.25
C ALA A 624 -45.59 9.02 1.78
N ASP A 625 -46.01 9.22 0.53
CA ASP A 625 -47.18 8.53 -0.05
C ASP A 625 -46.87 7.03 -0.28
N PRO A 626 -47.52 6.10 0.45
CA PRO A 626 -47.29 4.67 0.28
C PRO A 626 -47.86 4.10 -1.02
N ASP A 627 -48.73 4.85 -1.71
CA ASP A 627 -49.39 4.44 -2.96
C ASP A 627 -48.80 5.12 -4.20
N SER A 628 -47.74 5.93 -4.03
CA SER A 628 -46.98 6.49 -5.14
C SER A 628 -46.48 5.38 -6.07
N ILE A 629 -46.50 5.61 -7.39
CA ILE A 629 -46.08 4.65 -8.40
C ILE A 629 -44.80 5.11 -9.11
N ASP A 630 -43.89 4.16 -9.35
CA ASP A 630 -42.71 4.40 -10.17
C ASP A 630 -43.01 4.33 -11.69
N GLU A 631 -42.01 4.56 -12.54
CA GLU A 631 -42.18 4.53 -14.00
C GLU A 631 -42.58 3.14 -14.55
N ASP A 632 -42.28 2.08 -13.80
CA ASP A 632 -42.66 0.72 -14.15
C ASP A 632 -44.06 0.36 -13.58
N GLY A 633 -44.73 1.31 -12.92
CA GLY A 633 -46.08 1.15 -12.34
C GLY A 633 -46.11 0.41 -11.01
N HIS A 634 -44.98 0.27 -10.32
CA HIS A 634 -44.92 -0.41 -9.02
C HIS A 634 -45.06 0.58 -7.86
N THR A 635 -45.84 0.21 -6.85
CA THR A 635 -45.84 0.88 -5.54
C THR A 635 -44.64 0.42 -4.68
N PRO A 636 -44.27 1.13 -3.61
CA PRO A 636 -43.32 0.63 -2.61
C PRO A 636 -43.71 -0.76 -2.07
N LEU A 637 -45.00 -1.03 -1.90
CA LEU A 637 -45.50 -2.34 -1.47
C LEU A 637 -45.22 -3.44 -2.51
N ASP A 638 -45.38 -3.15 -3.79
CA ASP A 638 -45.10 -4.11 -4.87
C ASP A 638 -43.61 -4.44 -4.95
N LEU A 639 -42.73 -3.44 -4.79
CA LEU A 639 -41.28 -3.66 -4.73
C LEU A 639 -40.88 -4.49 -3.50
N ALA A 640 -41.48 -4.23 -2.33
CA ALA A 640 -41.23 -5.02 -1.12
C ALA A 640 -41.71 -6.48 -1.26
N LYS A 641 -42.82 -6.74 -1.95
CA LYS A 641 -43.29 -8.11 -2.26
C LYS A 641 -42.34 -8.81 -3.23
N LYS A 642 -41.89 -8.11 -4.27
CA LYS A 642 -40.99 -8.64 -5.30
C LYS A 642 -39.65 -9.11 -4.71
N GLU A 643 -39.12 -8.35 -3.76
CA GLU A 643 -37.84 -8.65 -3.09
C GLU A 643 -38.00 -9.45 -1.77
N ASP A 644 -39.20 -9.96 -1.48
CA ASP A 644 -39.53 -10.80 -0.31
C ASP A 644 -39.23 -10.15 1.06
N HIS A 645 -39.48 -8.84 1.18
CA HIS A 645 -39.32 -8.09 2.41
C HIS A 645 -40.58 -8.14 3.29
N LEU A 646 -40.87 -9.33 3.84
CA LEU A 646 -42.12 -9.65 4.55
C LEU A 646 -42.55 -8.66 5.64
N GLU A 647 -41.61 -8.14 6.44
CA GLU A 647 -41.95 -7.19 7.51
C GLU A 647 -42.40 -5.83 6.94
N ILE A 648 -41.83 -5.39 5.82
CA ILE A 648 -42.26 -4.18 5.11
C ILE A 648 -43.63 -4.41 4.47
N VAL A 649 -43.84 -5.57 3.85
CA VAL A 649 -45.14 -5.95 3.27
C VAL A 649 -46.23 -5.89 4.34
N LYS A 650 -46.00 -6.52 5.50
CA LYS A 650 -46.94 -6.48 6.63
C LYS A 650 -47.18 -5.05 7.13
N TYR A 651 -46.16 -4.21 7.16
CA TYR A 651 -46.29 -2.81 7.61
C TYR A 651 -47.09 -1.96 6.62
N LEU A 652 -46.73 -1.99 5.34
CA LEU A 652 -47.38 -1.19 4.29
C LEU A 652 -48.81 -1.66 3.99
N GLN A 653 -49.16 -2.93 4.22
CA GLN A 653 -50.55 -3.42 4.10
C GLN A 653 -51.46 -2.99 5.26
N ARG A 654 -50.91 -2.47 6.35
CA ARG A 654 -51.67 -2.09 7.55
C ARG A 654 -52.01 -0.61 7.62
N ILE A 655 -51.25 0.22 6.92
CA ILE A 655 -51.50 1.65 6.76
C ILE A 655 -52.42 1.87 5.56
#